data_AF-A0A928CMT0-F1
#
_entry.id   AF-A0A928CMT0-F1
#
_cell.length_a   1.000
_cell.length_b   1.000
_cell.length_c   1.000
_cell.angle_alpha   90.00
_cell.angle_beta   90.00
_cell.angle_gamma   90.00
#
_symmetry.space_group_name_H-M   'P 1'
#
loop_
_entity.id
_entity.type
_entity.pdbx_description
1 polymer ?
#
loop_
_entity_poly.entity_id
_entity_poly.type
_entity_poly.pdbx_seq_one_letter_code
_entity_poly.pdbx_strand_id
1 'polypeptide(L)'
;MKNFYIFTDGNVRGPFPPETVAMMLADGRIDMQTLLCSGKGQPWIKAADVGVVIEELEKIKNTAQAPKPTQVLYPTNANHPAAGNPPSPESVAESANTAASTQSRREVVFYCPHCSQKYSGSESWLGRDINCIRCSKSFTAIENAPTKADRTPSQSSAAQAAQSVPNANSTENKVSSATSAGKNSMEFFDWENSTGELICPHCWVKFNSDQLLYIASHPALTGDPVLGSMAQKRFLPTIFNARGQALDEMSQATNDLACPRCHLKIPATIIDEKSCYFSLVGASGTGKSYYLATLLNQVRKNMSSDFACTLLDVDPEMNALLDGYEETLFRSTRRSEVAVLPKTQAAGGGHVTQVTLNNISVNLPKPFIYELKHFISNQTIKDCNIVFYDNSGELFMPGADNLANPGTRHLACSDGIIFLFDPLNDAVMRTQCAQEEPQLQSDKFVYDQLKLLSEMISRIRRHRNLNVEEKCQIPLVIGVCKHDAWQHLLERDISQLPVRQSCEGELAMQWVQNTIMDVSFELRELLFKYAPALVNTAESFFEKVIFIPFSNFGCFSSPADADGGLGVIPEKINPLWVTEPLMALLAENSLIAQAPLPEGNISPANAQIAEDFIILKHPENGRLIRLPWNYSGVVITVNGKQYKLPHHPRSNQQIQDKVTMLGKMNNDLWN
;
A
#
# COMPACT_ATOMS: atom_id res chain seq x y z
N MET A 1 21.43 25.56 -7.20
CA MET A 1 20.38 25.64 -6.13
C MET A 1 19.08 25.10 -6.72
N LYS A 2 18.26 24.35 -5.96
CA LYS A 2 17.01 23.76 -6.49
C LYS A 2 15.80 24.64 -6.19
N ASN A 3 15.53 25.55 -7.12
CA ASN A 3 14.38 26.45 -7.18
C ASN A 3 14.27 27.51 -6.06
N PHE A 4 13.56 28.59 -6.39
CA PHE A 4 13.30 29.74 -5.53
C PHE A 4 11.80 29.92 -5.29
N TYR A 5 11.45 30.55 -4.17
CA TYR A 5 10.10 31.01 -3.87
C TYR A 5 10.14 32.53 -3.66
N ILE A 6 9.12 33.22 -4.18
CA ILE A 6 9.03 34.68 -4.20
C ILE A 6 7.87 35.09 -3.28
N PHE A 7 8.09 36.10 -2.43
CA PHE A 7 7.09 36.62 -1.50
C PHE A 7 6.57 37.99 -1.96
N THR A 8 5.38 38.01 -2.58
CA THR A 8 4.71 39.26 -3.01
C THR A 8 3.35 39.37 -2.34
N ASP A 9 3.02 40.55 -1.79
CA ASP A 9 1.70 40.87 -1.23
C ASP A 9 1.18 39.81 -0.23
N GLY A 10 2.03 39.40 0.71
CA GLY A 10 1.72 38.41 1.74
C GLY A 10 1.56 36.96 1.25
N ASN A 11 1.77 36.70 -0.05
CA ASN A 11 1.60 35.39 -0.67
C ASN A 11 2.94 34.81 -1.16
N VAL A 12 3.09 33.48 -1.02
CA VAL A 12 4.26 32.73 -1.51
C VAL A 12 3.97 32.18 -2.90
N ARG A 13 4.85 32.42 -3.87
CA ARG A 13 4.75 31.86 -5.22
C ARG A 13 6.02 31.10 -5.60
N GLY A 14 5.87 29.91 -6.17
CA GLY A 14 6.98 29.04 -6.58
C GLY A 14 6.55 27.56 -6.52
N PRO A 15 7.48 26.61 -6.74
CA PRO A 15 8.91 26.81 -6.99
C PRO A 15 9.20 27.34 -8.41
N PHE A 16 10.13 28.30 -8.54
CA PHE A 16 10.63 28.82 -9.81
C PHE A 16 12.09 28.41 -10.07
N PRO A 17 12.46 28.01 -11.29
CA PRO A 17 13.86 27.81 -11.68
C PRO A 17 14.72 29.08 -11.55
N PRO A 18 16.04 28.97 -11.32
CA PRO A 18 16.95 30.12 -11.23
C PRO A 18 16.88 31.07 -12.44
N GLU A 19 16.74 30.53 -13.65
CA GLU A 19 16.66 31.27 -14.91
C GLU A 19 15.40 32.15 -14.96
N THR A 20 14.27 31.60 -14.49
CA THR A 20 12.99 32.31 -14.40
C THR A 20 13.06 33.48 -13.42
N VAL A 21 13.74 33.30 -12.29
CA VAL A 21 13.97 34.38 -11.30
C VAL A 21 14.90 35.46 -11.85
N ALA A 22 15.97 35.08 -12.53
CA ALA A 22 16.86 36.03 -13.19
C ALA A 22 16.13 36.86 -14.26
N MET A 23 15.23 36.26 -15.04
CA MET A 23 14.35 37.00 -15.96
C MET A 23 13.40 37.96 -15.22
N MET A 24 12.77 37.53 -14.13
CA MET A 24 11.86 38.39 -13.36
C MET A 24 12.59 39.60 -12.72
N LEU A 25 13.84 39.42 -12.28
CA LEU A 25 14.73 40.49 -11.82
C LEU A 25 15.20 41.41 -12.97
N ALA A 26 15.40 40.87 -14.18
CA ALA A 26 15.80 41.65 -15.35
C ALA A 26 14.64 42.52 -15.89
N ASP A 27 13.42 41.99 -15.88
CA ASP A 27 12.18 42.70 -16.25
C ASP A 27 11.70 43.67 -15.14
N GLY A 28 12.32 43.68 -13.95
CA GLY A 28 11.91 44.53 -12.82
C GLY A 28 10.58 44.12 -12.18
N ARG A 29 10.14 42.87 -12.36
CA ARG A 29 8.87 42.35 -11.80
C ARG A 29 8.97 41.96 -10.32
N ILE A 30 10.19 41.78 -9.83
CA ILE A 30 10.56 41.51 -8.44
C ILE A 30 11.85 42.26 -8.12
N ASP A 31 12.09 42.60 -6.86
CA ASP A 31 13.38 43.12 -6.40
C ASP A 31 14.21 42.03 -5.68
N MET A 32 15.49 42.30 -5.41
CA MET A 32 16.36 41.35 -4.70
C MET A 32 16.03 41.21 -3.21
N GLN A 33 15.32 42.15 -2.59
CA GLN A 33 14.89 42.04 -1.18
C GLN A 33 13.69 41.09 -1.03
N THR A 34 12.89 40.92 -2.09
CA THR A 34 11.71 40.04 -2.20
C THR A 34 12.05 38.54 -2.14
N LEU A 35 13.32 38.17 -2.35
CA LEU A 35 13.76 36.79 -2.60
C LEU A 35 14.07 35.94 -1.36
N LEU A 36 14.02 36.49 -0.14
CA LEU A 36 14.51 35.79 1.06
C LEU A 36 13.66 35.99 2.33
N CYS A 37 12.51 35.31 2.40
CA CYS A 37 11.80 35.08 3.65
C CYS A 37 11.20 33.66 3.72
N SER A 38 11.15 33.08 4.91
CA SER A 38 10.17 32.05 5.28
C SER A 38 8.89 32.72 5.76
N GLY A 39 7.78 31.98 5.88
CA GLY A 39 6.48 32.49 6.37
C GLY A 39 6.44 33.02 7.81
N LYS A 40 7.61 33.21 8.46
CA LYS A 40 7.79 33.87 9.77
C LYS A 40 8.91 34.93 9.78
N GLY A 41 9.36 35.39 8.60
CA GLY A 41 10.31 36.52 8.50
C GLY A 41 11.79 36.19 8.74
N GLN A 42 12.19 34.93 8.58
CA GLN A 42 13.60 34.49 8.64
C GLN A 42 14.07 34.03 7.24
N PRO A 43 15.23 34.47 6.72
CA PRO A 43 15.68 34.10 5.38
C PRO A 43 16.15 32.63 5.30
N TRP A 44 15.88 31.96 4.18
CA TRP A 44 16.31 30.58 3.91
C TRP A 44 17.83 30.43 3.66
N ILE A 45 18.54 31.55 3.52
CA ILE A 45 19.97 31.61 3.25
C ILE A 45 20.62 32.38 4.41
N LYS A 46 21.69 31.83 4.99
CA LYS A 46 22.43 32.53 6.07
C LYS A 46 22.98 33.83 5.51
N ALA A 47 23.02 34.89 6.31
CA ALA A 47 23.46 36.22 5.86
C ALA A 47 24.84 36.23 5.18
N ALA A 48 25.74 35.30 5.55
CA ALA A 48 27.05 35.13 4.92
C ALA A 48 26.99 34.62 3.46
N ASP A 49 25.97 33.84 3.10
CA ASP A 49 25.86 33.15 1.80
C ASP A 49 25.08 33.98 0.77
N VAL A 50 24.39 35.04 1.20
CA VAL A 50 23.57 35.92 0.33
C VAL A 50 24.41 36.58 -0.77
N GLY A 51 25.65 36.99 -0.48
CA GLY A 51 26.53 37.60 -1.47
C GLY A 51 26.86 36.67 -2.65
N VAL A 52 27.05 35.37 -2.37
CA VAL A 52 27.35 34.35 -3.40
C VAL A 52 26.14 34.13 -4.32
N VAL A 53 24.93 34.15 -3.76
CA VAL A 53 23.67 34.01 -4.50
C VAL A 53 23.42 35.21 -5.41
N ILE A 54 23.71 36.43 -4.93
CA ILE A 54 23.62 37.65 -5.72
C ILE A 54 24.62 37.59 -6.91
N GLU A 55 25.86 37.19 -6.65
CA GLU A 55 26.91 37.14 -7.68
C GLU A 55 26.60 36.09 -8.78
N GLU A 56 25.98 34.95 -8.44
CA GLU A 56 25.45 33.97 -9.39
C GLU A 56 24.28 34.53 -10.22
N LEU A 57 23.30 35.18 -9.57
CA LEU A 57 22.14 35.76 -10.27
C LEU A 57 22.54 36.93 -11.19
N GLU A 58 23.55 37.73 -10.82
CA GLU A 58 24.10 38.77 -11.69
C GLU A 58 24.86 38.19 -12.89
N LYS A 59 25.61 37.09 -12.72
CA LYS A 59 26.23 36.36 -13.85
C LYS A 59 25.15 35.89 -14.84
N ILE A 60 24.08 35.25 -14.35
CA ILE A 60 22.96 34.78 -15.19
C ILE A 60 22.26 35.95 -15.90
N LYS A 61 22.01 37.05 -15.19
CA LYS A 61 21.42 38.29 -15.74
C LYS A 61 22.28 38.91 -16.85
N ASN A 62 23.60 38.90 -16.71
CA ASN A 62 24.51 39.45 -17.72
C ASN A 62 24.59 38.60 -19.01
N THR A 63 24.29 37.30 -18.93
CA THR A 63 24.03 36.46 -20.12
C THR A 63 22.66 36.67 -20.78
N ALA A 64 21.75 37.46 -20.18
CA ALA A 64 20.34 37.55 -20.55
C ALA A 64 19.88 38.98 -20.96
N GLN A 65 20.52 39.57 -21.97
CA GLN A 65 20.01 40.75 -22.69
C GLN A 65 20.31 40.64 -24.21
N ALA A 66 19.46 40.99 -25.16
CA ALA A 66 18.01 41.21 -25.21
C ALA A 66 17.56 41.19 -26.70
N PRO A 67 16.26 41.12 -27.02
CA PRO A 67 15.68 42.28 -27.70
C PRO A 67 14.39 42.79 -27.06
N LYS A 68 14.13 44.09 -27.20
CA LYS A 68 13.07 44.82 -26.49
C LYS A 68 11.64 44.45 -26.96
N PRO A 69 10.65 44.35 -26.06
CA PRO A 69 9.25 44.15 -26.44
C PRO A 69 8.58 45.45 -26.90
N THR A 70 7.71 45.34 -27.90
CA THR A 70 6.81 46.41 -28.34
C THR A 70 5.58 46.45 -27.43
N GLN A 71 5.17 47.64 -26.97
CA GLN A 71 3.93 47.78 -26.18
C GLN A 71 2.70 47.55 -27.06
N VAL A 72 1.82 46.63 -26.66
CA VAL A 72 0.45 46.54 -27.16
C VAL A 72 -0.50 46.62 -25.96
N LEU A 73 -1.28 47.69 -25.94
CA LEU A 73 -2.30 47.95 -24.92
C LEU A 73 -3.57 47.14 -25.23
N TYR A 74 -4.13 46.46 -24.23
CA TYR A 74 -5.49 45.93 -24.28
C TYR A 74 -6.48 46.97 -23.72
N PRO A 75 -7.53 47.36 -24.47
CA PRO A 75 -8.68 48.04 -23.90
C PRO A 75 -9.68 47.03 -23.32
N THR A 76 -10.27 47.38 -22.18
CA THR A 76 -11.33 46.63 -21.49
C THR A 76 -12.69 46.78 -22.17
N ASN A 77 -13.47 45.70 -22.24
CA ASN A 77 -14.87 45.74 -22.70
C ASN A 77 -15.81 46.39 -21.67
N ALA A 78 -16.61 47.37 -22.12
CA ALA A 78 -17.87 47.75 -21.48
C ALA A 78 -18.85 48.38 -22.50
N ASN A 79 -20.08 47.85 -22.52
CA ASN A 79 -21.33 48.46 -23.02
C ASN A 79 -21.55 48.69 -24.54
N HIS A 80 -22.57 47.99 -25.06
CA HIS A 80 -23.46 48.36 -26.18
C HIS A 80 -24.37 49.58 -25.83
N PRO A 81 -25.24 50.12 -26.73
CA PRO A 81 -25.53 49.75 -28.14
C PRO A 81 -25.55 50.93 -29.16
N ALA A 82 -25.72 50.61 -30.46
CA ALA A 82 -26.79 51.13 -31.37
C ALA A 82 -26.37 51.42 -32.83
N ALA A 83 -27.13 50.81 -33.77
CA ALA A 83 -27.54 51.26 -35.11
C ALA A 83 -26.55 51.93 -36.11
N GLY A 84 -26.46 51.36 -37.32
CA GLY A 84 -25.97 52.04 -38.54
C GLY A 84 -25.54 51.08 -39.65
N ASN A 85 -26.23 51.09 -40.80
CA ASN A 85 -25.90 50.25 -41.98
C ASN A 85 -25.02 51.02 -43.01
N PRO A 86 -24.45 50.36 -44.04
CA PRO A 86 -23.22 50.80 -44.74
C PRO A 86 -23.50 51.68 -45.98
N PRO A 87 -22.46 52.19 -46.69
CA PRO A 87 -21.89 51.40 -47.81
C PRO A 87 -20.37 51.56 -48.09
N SER A 88 -19.84 50.65 -48.93
CA SER A 88 -18.59 50.71 -49.73
C SER A 88 -18.78 51.59 -51.00
N PRO A 89 -17.85 51.73 -52.00
CA PRO A 89 -16.62 50.96 -52.31
C PRO A 89 -15.40 51.77 -52.90
N GLU A 90 -14.42 51.03 -53.47
CA GLU A 90 -13.46 51.42 -54.54
C GLU A 90 -12.50 52.62 -54.27
N SER A 91 -11.16 52.47 -54.19
CA SER A 91 -10.23 52.14 -55.31
C SER A 91 -8.78 52.60 -54.91
N VAL A 92 -7.62 52.31 -55.56
CA VAL A 92 -7.10 51.30 -56.51
C VAL A 92 -5.55 51.40 -56.51
N ALA A 93 -4.80 50.27 -56.60
CA ALA A 93 -3.37 50.14 -56.99
C ALA A 93 -2.28 50.88 -56.14
N GLU A 94 -0.97 50.56 -56.16
CA GLU A 94 -0.17 49.37 -56.53
C GLU A 94 1.24 49.56 -55.91
N SER A 95 1.93 48.50 -55.51
CA SER A 95 3.32 48.18 -55.94
C SER A 95 3.96 47.04 -55.13
N ALA A 96 4.76 46.25 -55.82
CA ALA A 96 5.34 44.98 -55.38
C ALA A 96 6.27 45.09 -54.16
N ASN A 97 6.35 44.00 -53.39
CA ASN A 97 7.50 43.74 -52.52
C ASN A 97 7.98 42.29 -52.69
N THR A 98 9.29 42.14 -52.92
CA THR A 98 9.94 40.88 -53.29
C THR A 98 10.26 40.04 -52.05
N ALA A 99 10.04 38.73 -52.12
CA ALA A 99 10.23 37.83 -50.98
C ALA A 99 11.68 37.37 -50.78
N ALA A 100 12.10 37.29 -49.53
CA ALA A 100 13.19 36.41 -49.06
C ALA A 100 12.80 35.86 -47.68
N SER A 101 13.04 34.55 -47.45
CA SER A 101 12.32 33.73 -46.47
C SER A 101 13.11 33.43 -45.19
N THR A 102 12.40 33.35 -44.05
CA THR A 102 12.89 32.69 -42.83
C THR A 102 12.00 31.48 -42.52
N GLN A 103 12.55 30.27 -42.61
CA GLN A 103 11.79 29.01 -42.46
C GLN A 103 11.54 28.63 -40.99
N SER A 104 10.39 28.01 -40.73
CA SER A 104 10.08 27.33 -39.46
C SER A 104 10.85 26.00 -39.35
N ARG A 105 11.24 25.63 -38.13
CA ARG A 105 11.93 24.35 -37.87
C ARG A 105 10.90 23.24 -37.67
N ARG A 106 11.06 22.13 -38.41
CA ARG A 106 10.29 20.89 -38.25
C ARG A 106 10.88 20.04 -37.12
N GLU A 107 10.02 19.50 -36.28
CA GLU A 107 10.35 18.51 -35.25
C GLU A 107 10.07 17.11 -35.80
N VAL A 108 10.99 16.17 -35.57
CA VAL A 108 10.94 14.79 -36.09
C VAL A 108 10.99 13.77 -34.96
N VAL A 109 10.34 12.63 -35.18
CA VAL A 109 10.24 11.54 -34.20
C VAL A 109 10.80 10.25 -34.80
N PHE A 110 11.66 9.57 -34.06
CA PHE A 110 12.28 8.31 -34.47
C PHE A 110 12.51 7.40 -33.25
N TYR A 111 12.88 6.14 -33.49
CA TYR A 111 12.97 5.11 -32.46
C TYR A 111 14.29 4.34 -32.57
N CYS A 112 14.86 3.90 -31.44
CA CYS A 112 15.99 2.99 -31.44
C CYS A 112 15.56 1.59 -31.94
N PRO A 113 16.18 1.03 -33.00
CA PRO A 113 15.79 -0.25 -33.57
C PRO A 113 16.09 -1.47 -32.68
N HIS A 114 16.80 -1.27 -31.55
CA HIS A 114 17.20 -2.35 -30.65
C HIS A 114 16.36 -2.47 -29.37
N CYS A 115 15.60 -1.44 -28.99
CA CYS A 115 14.81 -1.43 -27.75
C CYS A 115 13.57 -0.52 -27.79
N SER A 116 13.22 -0.01 -28.98
CA SER A 116 12.07 0.86 -29.24
C SER A 116 12.01 2.15 -28.41
N GLN A 117 13.13 2.60 -27.85
CA GLN A 117 13.20 3.90 -27.17
C GLN A 117 12.89 5.03 -28.16
N LYS A 118 11.88 5.85 -27.84
CA LYS A 118 11.45 7.01 -28.64
C LYS A 118 12.38 8.21 -28.43
N TYR A 119 12.64 8.95 -29.51
CA TYR A 119 13.34 10.23 -29.52
C TYR A 119 12.51 11.25 -30.31
N SER A 120 12.54 12.51 -29.87
CA SER A 120 11.97 13.66 -30.57
C SER A 120 12.97 14.81 -30.57
N GLY A 121 13.17 15.46 -31.71
CA GLY A 121 14.15 16.53 -31.84
C GLY A 121 14.11 17.21 -33.20
N SER A 122 15.04 18.13 -33.45
CA SER A 122 15.15 18.82 -34.74
C SER A 122 15.57 17.87 -35.86
N GLU A 123 15.13 18.16 -37.09
CA GLU A 123 15.48 17.43 -38.32
C GLU A 123 17.00 17.19 -38.52
N SER A 124 17.85 18.04 -37.92
CA SER A 124 19.32 17.90 -37.88
C SER A 124 19.86 16.63 -37.19
N TRP A 125 18.99 15.85 -36.53
CA TRP A 125 19.34 14.56 -35.94
C TRP A 125 19.29 13.42 -36.96
N LEU A 126 18.50 13.53 -38.03
CA LEU A 126 18.38 12.50 -39.05
C LEU A 126 19.73 12.27 -39.77
N GLY A 127 20.05 11.00 -40.04
CA GLY A 127 21.30 10.60 -40.67
C GLY A 127 22.54 10.67 -39.76
N ARG A 128 22.40 10.99 -38.47
CA ARG A 128 23.48 10.89 -37.47
C ARG A 128 23.40 9.59 -36.70
N ASP A 129 24.55 9.05 -36.32
CA ASP A 129 24.65 7.95 -35.36
C ASP A 129 24.53 8.47 -33.93
N ILE A 130 23.67 7.81 -33.14
CA ILE A 130 23.31 8.20 -31.79
C ILE A 130 23.38 6.97 -30.89
N ASN A 131 23.97 7.11 -29.70
CA ASN A 131 23.94 6.04 -28.69
C ASN A 131 22.59 6.05 -27.96
N CYS A 132 21.93 4.91 -27.92
CA CYS A 132 20.63 4.80 -27.26
C CYS A 132 20.75 4.82 -25.74
N ILE A 133 20.07 5.76 -25.07
CA ILE A 133 20.12 5.90 -23.59
C ILE A 133 19.64 4.64 -22.84
N ARG A 134 18.79 3.82 -23.45
CA ARG A 134 18.19 2.62 -22.82
C ARG A 134 19.00 1.33 -23.01
N CYS A 135 19.86 1.25 -24.03
CA CYS A 135 20.58 0.00 -24.36
C CYS A 135 22.03 0.20 -24.82
N SER A 136 22.53 1.44 -24.77
CA SER A 136 23.89 1.89 -25.09
C SER A 136 24.40 1.59 -26.51
N LYS A 137 23.59 0.97 -27.38
CA LYS A 137 23.93 0.69 -28.78
C LYS A 137 23.80 1.94 -29.65
N SER A 138 24.76 2.14 -30.54
CA SER A 138 24.74 3.16 -31.59
C SER A 138 23.75 2.78 -32.70
N PHE A 139 22.96 3.75 -33.18
CA PHE A 139 22.08 3.59 -34.33
C PHE A 139 21.89 4.91 -35.07
N THR A 140 21.68 4.86 -36.40
CA THR A 140 21.41 6.05 -37.21
C THR A 140 19.93 6.47 -37.08
N ALA A 141 19.66 7.75 -36.83
CA ALA A 141 18.27 8.24 -36.80
C ALA A 141 17.65 8.34 -38.20
N ILE A 142 16.47 7.75 -38.36
CA ILE A 142 15.67 7.74 -39.60
C ILE A 142 14.23 8.08 -39.24
N GLU A 143 13.58 8.96 -40.02
CA GLU A 143 12.17 9.33 -39.80
C GLU A 143 11.24 8.20 -40.28
N ASN A 144 10.27 7.82 -39.44
CA ASN A 144 9.29 6.79 -39.79
C ASN A 144 8.19 7.38 -40.69
N ALA A 145 8.13 6.95 -41.96
CA ALA A 145 7.08 7.37 -42.89
C ALA A 145 5.72 6.67 -42.58
N PRO A 146 4.57 7.38 -42.69
CA PRO A 146 3.26 6.80 -42.42
C PRO A 146 2.80 5.88 -43.57
N THR A 147 2.79 4.56 -43.32
CA THR A 147 2.30 3.57 -44.29
C THR A 147 0.77 3.54 -44.37
N LYS A 148 0.20 4.06 -45.46
CA LYS A 148 -1.18 3.77 -45.85
C LYS A 148 -1.29 2.31 -46.29
N ALA A 149 -2.09 1.52 -45.58
CA ALA A 149 -2.50 0.20 -46.02
C ALA A 149 -3.92 0.26 -46.57
N ASP A 150 -4.09 0.04 -47.88
CA ASP A 150 -5.37 -0.42 -48.42
C ASP A 150 -5.20 -1.02 -49.83
N ARG A 151 -5.32 -2.36 -49.94
CA ARG A 151 -5.69 -3.07 -51.17
C ARG A 151 -6.45 -4.34 -50.80
N THR A 152 -7.68 -4.42 -51.30
CA THR A 152 -8.63 -5.52 -51.19
C THR A 152 -8.12 -6.83 -51.82
N PRO A 153 -8.48 -7.99 -51.24
CA PRO A 153 -8.50 -9.27 -51.96
C PRO A 153 -9.93 -9.60 -52.44
N SER A 154 -10.04 -9.95 -53.71
CA SER A 154 -11.26 -10.42 -54.37
C SER A 154 -11.54 -11.91 -54.13
N GLN A 155 -12.78 -12.31 -54.37
CA GLN A 155 -13.34 -13.64 -54.13
C GLN A 155 -12.75 -14.75 -55.02
N SER A 156 -12.60 -15.94 -54.44
CA SER A 156 -12.76 -17.30 -55.04
C SER A 156 -12.17 -18.33 -54.06
N SER A 157 -12.59 -19.59 -53.97
CA SER A 157 -13.81 -20.30 -54.38
C SER A 157 -13.66 -21.77 -53.93
N ALA A 158 -14.74 -22.45 -53.52
CA ALA A 158 -14.82 -23.93 -53.38
C ALA A 158 -13.85 -24.62 -52.37
N ALA A 159 -14.13 -25.80 -51.82
CA ALA A 159 -15.40 -26.53 -51.67
C ALA A 159 -15.27 -27.63 -50.59
N GLN A 160 -16.40 -27.95 -49.96
CA GLN A 160 -16.86 -29.29 -49.54
C GLN A 160 -16.06 -30.18 -48.55
N ALA A 161 -16.86 -30.75 -47.63
CA ALA A 161 -16.74 -32.08 -47.00
C ALA A 161 -15.61 -32.33 -45.98
N ALA A 162 -15.77 -33.26 -45.01
CA ALA A 162 -16.97 -33.77 -44.33
C ALA A 162 -16.54 -34.57 -43.08
N GLN A 163 -17.33 -34.46 -42.00
CA GLN A 163 -17.61 -35.49 -40.97
C GLN A 163 -16.48 -36.12 -40.11
N SER A 164 -16.93 -36.57 -38.92
CA SER A 164 -16.36 -37.59 -38.03
C SER A 164 -15.21 -37.25 -37.06
N VAL A 165 -15.62 -37.05 -35.79
CA VAL A 165 -14.96 -37.51 -34.55
C VAL A 165 -15.31 -39.03 -34.40
N PRO A 166 -14.63 -39.92 -33.62
CA PRO A 166 -13.81 -39.59 -32.45
C PRO A 166 -12.57 -40.48 -32.09
N ASN A 167 -11.94 -40.08 -30.98
CA ASN A 167 -11.32 -40.90 -29.91
C ASN A 167 -9.83 -41.33 -29.93
N ALA A 168 -9.28 -41.22 -28.70
CA ALA A 168 -8.32 -42.09 -28.01
C ALA A 168 -6.81 -41.70 -27.95
N ASN A 169 -6.43 -41.32 -26.72
CA ASN A 169 -5.27 -41.80 -25.94
C ASN A 169 -3.81 -41.55 -26.38
N SER A 170 -3.12 -40.80 -25.49
CA SER A 170 -1.78 -41.07 -24.93
C SER A 170 -0.60 -41.40 -25.87
N THR A 171 0.44 -40.57 -25.88
CA THR A 171 1.72 -40.83 -25.15
C THR A 171 2.69 -39.65 -25.29
N GLU A 172 3.71 -39.62 -24.43
CA GLU A 172 4.74 -38.59 -24.34
C GLU A 172 5.76 -38.68 -25.49
N ASN A 173 6.27 -37.54 -25.99
CA ASN A 173 7.72 -37.29 -25.99
C ASN A 173 8.12 -35.87 -26.44
N LYS A 174 9.30 -35.44 -25.97
CA LYS A 174 9.97 -34.18 -26.34
C LYS A 174 10.50 -34.20 -27.78
N VAL A 175 10.26 -33.13 -28.55
CA VAL A 175 11.24 -32.59 -29.52
C VAL A 175 11.18 -31.07 -29.52
N SER A 176 12.34 -30.42 -29.48
CA SER A 176 12.53 -28.98 -29.63
C SER A 176 12.79 -28.60 -31.10
N SER A 177 12.06 -27.62 -31.63
CA SER A 177 12.44 -26.94 -32.88
C SER A 177 11.81 -25.54 -32.93
N ALA A 178 12.65 -24.51 -33.01
CA ALA A 178 12.19 -23.14 -33.25
C ALA A 178 11.88 -22.93 -34.74
N THR A 179 10.68 -22.47 -35.05
CA THR A 179 10.34 -21.88 -36.36
C THR A 179 9.37 -20.74 -36.16
N SER A 180 9.79 -19.54 -36.55
CA SER A 180 9.01 -18.30 -36.48
C SER A 180 7.99 -18.21 -37.61
N ALA A 181 6.70 -18.22 -37.29
CA ALA A 181 5.63 -17.80 -38.19
C ALA A 181 4.43 -17.30 -37.37
N GLY A 182 4.08 -16.02 -37.53
CA GLY A 182 3.04 -15.38 -36.73
C GLY A 182 1.64 -15.93 -37.01
N LYS A 183 0.94 -16.33 -35.94
CA LYS A 183 -0.51 -16.51 -35.87
C LYS A 183 -0.97 -16.08 -34.48
N ASN A 184 -2.19 -15.56 -34.37
CA ASN A 184 -2.79 -15.15 -33.09
C ASN A 184 -2.93 -16.35 -32.15
N SER A 185 -1.91 -16.58 -31.32
CA SER A 185 -2.05 -17.33 -30.08
C SER A 185 -2.51 -16.36 -29.00
N MET A 186 -3.61 -16.71 -28.32
CA MET A 186 -3.87 -16.20 -26.99
C MET A 186 -2.74 -16.74 -26.10
N GLU A 187 -1.68 -15.95 -25.92
CA GLU A 187 -0.54 -16.37 -25.11
C GLU A 187 -1.06 -16.71 -23.71
N PHE A 188 -0.79 -17.94 -23.27
CA PHE A 188 -1.10 -18.38 -21.92
C PHE A 188 -0.19 -17.60 -20.96
N PHE A 189 -0.64 -16.41 -20.56
CA PHE A 189 0.13 -15.55 -19.68
C PHE A 189 0.25 -16.25 -18.32
N ASP A 190 1.49 -16.58 -17.94
CA ASP A 190 1.78 -17.26 -16.69
C ASP A 190 1.63 -16.28 -15.52
N TRP A 191 0.38 -16.17 -15.04
CA TRP A 191 -0.01 -15.38 -13.88
C TRP A 191 0.46 -15.98 -12.54
N GLU A 192 1.15 -17.11 -12.53
CA GLU A 192 1.70 -17.70 -11.30
C GLU A 192 3.16 -17.27 -11.10
N ASN A 193 3.91 -17.14 -12.20
CA ASN A 193 5.29 -16.63 -12.20
C ASN A 193 5.41 -15.16 -12.65
N SER A 194 4.30 -14.40 -12.66
CA SER A 194 4.32 -13.02 -13.13
C SER A 194 5.15 -12.10 -12.23
N THR A 195 5.88 -11.18 -12.85
CA THR A 195 6.73 -10.19 -12.19
C THR A 195 6.22 -8.79 -12.46
N GLY A 196 6.32 -7.89 -11.48
CA GLY A 196 6.05 -6.47 -11.67
C GLY A 196 6.17 -5.67 -10.39
N GLU A 197 6.09 -4.35 -10.53
CA GLU A 197 6.17 -3.39 -9.42
C GLU A 197 4.87 -3.34 -8.60
N LEU A 198 3.72 -3.51 -9.25
CA LEU A 198 2.39 -3.47 -8.63
C LEU A 198 1.94 -4.87 -8.23
N ILE A 199 1.19 -4.96 -7.12
CA ILE A 199 0.55 -6.20 -6.66
C ILE A 199 -0.96 -5.95 -6.56
N CYS A 200 -1.76 -6.78 -7.22
CA CYS A 200 -3.22 -6.65 -7.15
C CYS A 200 -3.72 -6.99 -5.73
N PRO A 201 -4.46 -6.10 -5.04
CA PRO A 201 -4.97 -6.39 -3.70
C PRO A 201 -6.09 -7.46 -3.70
N HIS A 202 -6.66 -7.80 -4.85
CA HIS A 202 -7.74 -8.80 -4.97
C HIS A 202 -7.24 -10.20 -5.34
N CYS A 203 -6.18 -10.31 -6.17
CA CYS A 203 -5.70 -11.60 -6.67
C CYS A 203 -4.19 -11.85 -6.52
N TRP A 204 -3.46 -10.91 -5.91
CA TRP A 204 -2.02 -10.98 -5.57
C TRP A 204 -1.06 -11.24 -6.74
N VAL A 205 -1.55 -11.08 -7.97
CA VAL A 205 -0.72 -11.06 -9.17
C VAL A 205 0.13 -9.82 -9.19
N LYS A 206 1.39 -10.01 -9.60
CA LYS A 206 2.34 -8.93 -9.87
C LYS A 206 2.29 -8.56 -11.35
N PHE A 207 2.26 -7.27 -11.64
CA PHE A 207 2.19 -6.73 -13.00
C PHE A 207 2.78 -5.32 -13.02
N ASN A 208 3.11 -4.80 -14.19
CA ASN A 208 3.63 -3.45 -14.36
C ASN A 208 2.52 -2.44 -14.66
N SER A 209 2.77 -1.17 -14.38
CA SER A 209 1.83 -0.07 -14.63
C SER A 209 1.32 0.03 -16.08
N ASP A 210 2.11 -0.40 -17.08
CA ASP A 210 1.71 -0.43 -18.50
C ASP A 210 0.68 -1.54 -18.85
N GLN A 211 0.45 -2.49 -17.92
CA GLN A 211 -0.54 -3.55 -18.06
C GLN A 211 -1.90 -3.20 -17.43
N LEU A 212 -2.05 -2.04 -16.79
CA LEU A 212 -3.31 -1.62 -16.17
C LEU A 212 -4.43 -1.45 -17.21
N LEU A 213 -5.59 -2.05 -16.91
CA LEU A 213 -6.80 -1.84 -17.68
C LEU A 213 -7.56 -0.63 -17.15
N TYR A 214 -8.26 0.10 -18.02
CA TYR A 214 -9.19 1.15 -17.66
C TYR A 214 -10.62 0.61 -17.75
N ILE A 215 -11.52 1.12 -16.91
CA ILE A 215 -12.93 0.76 -16.90
C ILE A 215 -13.70 1.77 -17.75
N ALA A 216 -14.49 1.30 -18.73
CA ALA A 216 -15.31 2.16 -19.57
C ALA A 216 -16.36 2.94 -18.74
N SER A 217 -16.61 4.20 -19.13
CA SER A 217 -17.60 5.06 -18.46
C SER A 217 -18.92 5.11 -19.23
N HIS A 218 -18.88 4.94 -20.56
CA HIS A 218 -20.09 5.01 -21.37
C HIS A 218 -21.03 3.82 -21.10
N PRO A 219 -22.31 4.02 -20.67
CA PRO A 219 -23.18 2.93 -20.20
C PRO A 219 -23.44 1.78 -21.19
N ALA A 220 -23.28 2.01 -22.50
CA ALA A 220 -23.42 0.98 -23.53
C ALA A 220 -22.18 0.07 -23.70
N LEU A 221 -21.04 0.40 -23.08
CA LEU A 221 -19.79 -0.38 -23.15
C LEU A 221 -19.74 -1.41 -22.01
N THR A 222 -20.76 -2.26 -21.91
CA THR A 222 -20.78 -3.42 -21.00
C THR A 222 -20.30 -4.70 -21.68
N GLY A 223 -20.09 -5.76 -20.92
CA GLY A 223 -19.70 -7.07 -21.44
C GLY A 223 -18.26 -7.44 -21.09
N ASP A 224 -17.93 -7.45 -19.80
CA ASP A 224 -16.60 -7.86 -19.36
C ASP A 224 -16.44 -9.39 -19.37
N PRO A 225 -15.36 -9.96 -19.93
CA PRO A 225 -15.18 -11.41 -20.03
C PRO A 225 -14.89 -12.10 -18.68
N VAL A 226 -14.45 -11.36 -17.66
CA VAL A 226 -14.12 -11.88 -16.33
C VAL A 226 -15.26 -11.62 -15.33
N LEU A 227 -15.88 -10.44 -15.38
CA LEU A 227 -16.93 -10.00 -14.45
C LEU A 227 -18.36 -10.19 -14.99
N GLY A 228 -18.51 -10.57 -16.26
CA GLY A 228 -19.77 -10.92 -16.88
C GLY A 228 -20.46 -9.79 -17.64
N SER A 229 -21.59 -10.13 -18.27
CA SER A 229 -22.27 -9.29 -19.28
C SER A 229 -22.76 -7.93 -18.78
N MET A 230 -22.99 -7.79 -17.48
CA MET A 230 -23.52 -6.56 -16.87
C MET A 230 -22.42 -5.60 -16.39
N ALA A 231 -21.17 -6.06 -16.30
CA ALA A 231 -20.05 -5.21 -15.89
C ALA A 231 -19.59 -4.33 -17.06
N GLN A 232 -19.13 -3.10 -16.74
CA GLN A 232 -18.46 -2.22 -17.70
C GLN A 232 -17.22 -2.90 -18.28
N LYS A 233 -17.00 -2.75 -19.58
CA LYS A 233 -15.89 -3.34 -20.33
C LYS A 233 -14.57 -2.76 -19.84
N ARG A 234 -13.59 -3.62 -19.58
CA ARG A 234 -12.20 -3.21 -19.34
C ARG A 234 -11.44 -3.12 -20.67
N PHE A 235 -10.57 -2.13 -20.81
CA PHE A 235 -9.81 -1.90 -22.04
C PHE A 235 -8.41 -1.33 -21.75
N LEU A 236 -7.45 -1.55 -22.68
CA LEU A 236 -6.18 -0.83 -22.69
C LEU A 236 -6.37 0.50 -23.44
N PRO A 237 -5.97 1.64 -22.86
CA PRO A 237 -6.18 2.94 -23.48
C PRO A 237 -5.22 3.16 -24.66
N THR A 238 -5.76 3.64 -25.77
CA THR A 238 -4.97 4.01 -26.96
C THR A 238 -4.97 5.51 -27.21
N ILE A 239 -5.93 6.23 -26.62
CA ILE A 239 -6.13 7.67 -26.77
C ILE A 239 -6.31 8.28 -25.38
N PHE A 240 -5.64 9.41 -25.15
CA PHE A 240 -5.77 10.21 -23.94
C PHE A 240 -6.18 11.63 -24.31
N ASN A 241 -6.98 12.28 -23.45
CA ASN A 241 -7.31 13.69 -23.62
C ASN A 241 -6.14 14.60 -23.17
N ALA A 242 -6.27 15.92 -23.38
CA ALA A 242 -5.25 16.91 -23.00
C ALA A 242 -4.95 17.01 -21.49
N ARG A 243 -5.71 16.30 -20.64
CA ARG A 243 -5.49 16.18 -19.18
C ARG A 243 -4.85 14.84 -18.77
N GLY A 244 -4.48 13.99 -19.74
CA GLY A 244 -3.91 12.67 -19.47
C GLY A 244 -4.94 11.61 -19.06
N GLN A 245 -6.24 11.85 -19.23
CA GLN A 245 -7.29 10.86 -18.94
C GLN A 245 -7.52 9.97 -20.15
N ALA A 246 -7.69 8.67 -19.93
CA ALA A 246 -8.00 7.73 -21.00
C ALA A 246 -9.38 8.01 -21.60
N LEU A 247 -9.53 7.83 -22.91
CA LEU A 247 -10.81 7.87 -23.61
C LEU A 247 -11.27 6.46 -23.96
N ASP A 248 -12.54 6.14 -23.66
CA ASP A 248 -13.17 4.88 -24.07
C ASP A 248 -13.59 4.90 -25.56
N GLU A 249 -14.12 3.78 -26.06
CA GLU A 249 -14.54 3.61 -27.46
C GLU A 249 -15.62 4.62 -27.90
N MET A 250 -16.32 5.25 -26.94
CA MET A 250 -17.34 6.29 -27.17
C MET A 250 -16.81 7.70 -26.86
N SER A 251 -15.49 7.85 -26.74
CA SER A 251 -14.78 9.10 -26.41
C SER A 251 -15.14 9.71 -25.05
N GLN A 252 -15.67 8.94 -24.10
CA GLN A 252 -15.84 9.41 -22.72
C GLN A 252 -14.52 9.25 -21.93
N ALA A 253 -14.22 10.23 -21.08
CA ALA A 253 -13.01 10.22 -20.27
C ALA A 253 -13.20 9.39 -19.01
N THR A 254 -12.28 8.47 -18.75
CA THR A 254 -12.26 7.61 -17.56
C THR A 254 -10.94 7.71 -16.80
N ASN A 255 -11.04 7.58 -15.48
CA ASN A 255 -9.91 7.50 -14.54
C ASN A 255 -9.93 6.17 -13.74
N ASP A 256 -10.95 5.34 -13.90
CA ASP A 256 -11.10 4.11 -13.12
C ASP A 256 -10.22 3.00 -13.69
N LEU A 257 -9.41 2.39 -12.82
CA LEU A 257 -8.37 1.43 -13.17
C LEU A 257 -8.73 0.03 -12.66
N ALA A 258 -8.24 -1.00 -13.35
CA ALA A 258 -8.58 -2.39 -13.11
C ALA A 258 -7.38 -3.33 -13.30
N CYS A 259 -7.39 -4.43 -12.55
CA CYS A 259 -6.38 -5.48 -12.66
C CYS A 259 -6.43 -6.17 -14.04
N PRO A 260 -5.30 -6.39 -14.74
CA PRO A 260 -5.28 -7.13 -16.00
C PRO A 260 -5.67 -8.61 -15.90
N ARG A 261 -5.70 -9.21 -14.70
CA ARG A 261 -6.13 -10.60 -14.48
C ARG A 261 -7.57 -10.71 -14.01
N CYS A 262 -7.92 -10.08 -12.89
CA CYS A 262 -9.24 -10.24 -12.28
C CYS A 262 -10.24 -9.15 -12.65
N HIS A 263 -9.83 -8.11 -13.38
CA HIS A 263 -10.65 -6.98 -13.86
C HIS A 263 -11.32 -6.15 -12.73
N LEU A 264 -11.11 -6.51 -11.47
CA LEU A 264 -11.56 -5.75 -10.30
C LEU A 264 -10.82 -4.41 -10.21
N LYS A 265 -11.54 -3.40 -9.70
CA LYS A 265 -11.08 -2.02 -9.57
C LYS A 265 -9.84 -1.93 -8.67
N ILE A 266 -8.86 -1.16 -9.09
CA ILE A 266 -7.65 -0.83 -8.33
C ILE A 266 -7.66 0.68 -8.05
N PRO A 267 -7.71 1.11 -6.77
CA PRO A 267 -7.55 2.51 -6.40
C PRO A 267 -6.22 3.09 -6.91
N ALA A 268 -6.23 4.34 -7.37
CA ALA A 268 -5.05 5.00 -7.94
C ALA A 268 -3.86 5.04 -6.97
N THR A 269 -4.13 5.19 -5.66
CA THR A 269 -3.09 5.23 -4.62
C THR A 269 -2.21 3.99 -4.57
N ILE A 270 -2.68 2.81 -5.02
CA ILE A 270 -1.90 1.56 -5.10
C ILE A 270 -0.80 1.62 -6.17
N ILE A 271 -0.95 2.54 -7.13
CA ILE A 271 0.01 2.78 -8.22
C ILE A 271 1.02 3.83 -7.78
N ASP A 272 0.54 4.88 -7.12
CA ASP A 272 1.37 6.00 -6.66
C ASP A 272 2.24 5.63 -5.45
N GLU A 273 1.73 4.81 -4.53
CA GLU A 273 2.37 4.50 -3.24
C GLU A 273 2.50 2.99 -2.96
N LYS A 274 3.56 2.59 -2.25
CA LYS A 274 3.76 1.19 -1.85
C LYS A 274 2.56 0.69 -1.02
N SER A 275 2.10 -0.52 -1.30
CA SER A 275 1.14 -1.23 -0.45
C SER A 275 1.82 -2.13 0.59
N CYS A 276 1.30 -2.16 1.82
CA CYS A 276 1.62 -3.10 2.89
C CYS A 276 0.38 -3.93 3.25
N TYR A 277 0.51 -5.26 3.24
CA TYR A 277 -0.61 -6.19 3.38
C TYR A 277 -0.63 -6.83 4.78
N PHE A 278 -1.69 -6.59 5.55
CA PHE A 278 -1.90 -7.18 6.88
C PHE A 278 -3.06 -8.16 6.88
N SER A 279 -2.80 -9.36 7.43
CA SER A 279 -3.75 -10.49 7.38
C SER A 279 -4.29 -10.80 8.77
N LEU A 280 -5.61 -10.82 8.92
CA LEU A 280 -6.27 -11.22 10.16
C LEU A 280 -6.62 -12.71 10.09
N VAL A 281 -6.11 -13.49 11.03
CA VAL A 281 -6.36 -14.94 11.12
C VAL A 281 -6.89 -15.26 12.51
N GLY A 282 -7.86 -16.17 12.61
CA GLY A 282 -8.49 -16.54 13.88
C GLY A 282 -9.74 -17.37 13.62
N ALA A 283 -10.14 -18.20 14.59
CA ALA A 283 -11.27 -19.11 14.43
C ALA A 283 -12.61 -18.36 14.21
N SER A 284 -13.67 -19.09 13.85
CA SER A 284 -15.00 -18.49 13.73
C SER A 284 -15.48 -18.07 15.13
N GLY A 285 -15.95 -16.83 15.27
CA GLY A 285 -16.39 -16.29 16.57
C GLY A 285 -15.30 -15.70 17.49
N THR A 286 -14.01 -15.67 17.11
CA THR A 286 -12.96 -15.01 17.94
C THR A 286 -13.05 -13.48 17.97
N GLY A 287 -13.92 -12.89 17.13
CA GLY A 287 -14.16 -11.46 17.08
C GLY A 287 -13.31 -10.67 16.08
N LYS A 288 -12.85 -11.27 14.96
CA LYS A 288 -12.06 -10.58 13.92
C LYS A 288 -12.72 -9.31 13.38
N SER A 289 -13.99 -9.37 12.96
CA SER A 289 -14.69 -8.20 12.41
C SER A 289 -14.95 -7.12 13.49
N TYR A 290 -15.19 -7.52 14.74
CA TYR A 290 -15.24 -6.61 15.88
C TYR A 290 -13.87 -5.97 16.16
N TYR A 291 -12.79 -6.75 16.06
CA TYR A 291 -11.41 -6.26 16.20
C TYR A 291 -11.09 -5.21 15.14
N LEU A 292 -11.39 -5.50 13.86
CA LEU A 292 -11.11 -4.57 12.77
C LEU A 292 -11.96 -3.29 12.84
N ALA A 293 -13.25 -3.40 13.18
CA ALA A 293 -14.10 -2.22 13.39
C ALA A 293 -13.64 -1.36 14.58
N THR A 294 -13.31 -1.98 15.72
CA THR A 294 -12.76 -1.24 16.89
C THR A 294 -11.38 -0.67 16.59
N LEU A 295 -10.51 -1.41 15.89
CA LEU A 295 -9.18 -0.96 15.47
C LEU A 295 -9.27 0.31 14.64
N LEU A 296 -10.05 0.30 13.56
CA LEU A 296 -10.24 1.48 12.71
C LEU A 296 -10.81 2.66 13.52
N ASN A 297 -11.79 2.41 14.39
CA ASN A 297 -12.37 3.45 15.22
C ASN A 297 -11.35 4.12 16.16
N GLN A 298 -10.45 3.33 16.75
CA GLN A 298 -9.39 3.83 17.63
C GLN A 298 -8.24 4.48 16.85
N VAL A 299 -7.85 3.92 15.70
CA VAL A 299 -6.84 4.50 14.82
C VAL A 299 -7.30 5.87 14.30
N ARG A 300 -8.52 5.98 13.78
CA ARG A 300 -9.10 7.26 13.30
C ARG A 300 -9.16 8.34 14.40
N LYS A 301 -9.26 7.95 15.68
CA LYS A 301 -9.26 8.87 16.84
C LYS A 301 -7.86 9.29 17.28
N ASN A 302 -6.93 8.33 17.40
CA ASN A 302 -5.70 8.51 18.16
C ASN A 302 -4.47 8.69 17.27
N MET A 303 -4.47 8.20 16.03
CA MET A 303 -3.25 8.17 15.19
C MET A 303 -2.71 9.57 14.85
N SER A 304 -3.61 10.55 14.68
CA SER A 304 -3.25 11.95 14.42
C SER A 304 -2.52 12.61 15.59
N SER A 305 -2.92 12.31 16.83
CA SER A 305 -2.27 12.84 18.04
C SER A 305 -1.03 12.05 18.42
N ASP A 306 -1.05 10.73 18.17
CA ASP A 306 0.02 9.83 18.57
C ASP A 306 1.23 9.91 17.63
N PHE A 307 1.02 9.96 16.32
CA PHE A 307 2.10 9.73 15.34
C PHE A 307 2.19 10.80 14.26
N ALA A 308 1.43 11.90 14.39
CA ALA A 308 1.31 12.94 13.36
C ALA A 308 1.02 12.39 11.95
N CYS A 309 0.19 11.34 11.88
CA CYS A 309 -0.26 10.71 10.65
C CYS A 309 -1.74 10.32 10.74
N THR A 310 -2.36 10.03 9.60
CA THR A 310 -3.79 9.71 9.50
C THR A 310 -4.02 8.53 8.58
N LEU A 311 -5.11 7.81 8.83
CA LEU A 311 -5.56 6.69 8.01
C LEU A 311 -6.76 7.15 7.17
N LEU A 312 -6.52 7.43 5.90
CA LEU A 312 -7.53 7.92 4.95
C LEU A 312 -8.20 6.76 4.23
N ASP A 313 -9.48 6.92 3.91
CA ASP A 313 -10.23 5.97 3.10
C ASP A 313 -10.03 6.28 1.61
N VAL A 314 -9.48 5.33 0.85
CA VAL A 314 -9.18 5.51 -0.58
C VAL A 314 -10.28 4.97 -1.50
N ASP A 315 -11.18 4.12 -0.99
CA ASP A 315 -12.31 3.59 -1.74
C ASP A 315 -13.48 3.24 -0.81
N PRO A 316 -14.39 4.21 -0.56
CA PRO A 316 -15.53 4.00 0.33
C PRO A 316 -16.49 2.89 -0.13
N GLU A 317 -16.58 2.58 -1.42
CA GLU A 317 -17.38 1.44 -1.91
C GLU A 317 -16.71 0.10 -1.53
N MET A 318 -15.38 0.07 -1.51
CA MET A 318 -14.63 -1.06 -1.02
C MET A 318 -14.78 -1.23 0.50
N ASN A 319 -14.70 -0.14 1.25
CA ASN A 319 -14.69 -0.15 2.72
C ASN A 319 -16.08 -0.10 3.40
N ALA A 320 -17.17 0.17 2.66
CA ALA A 320 -18.55 0.32 3.16
C ALA A 320 -19.03 -0.75 4.15
N LEU A 321 -18.53 -1.99 4.04
CA LEU A 321 -18.87 -3.07 4.97
C LEU A 321 -18.29 -2.86 6.38
N LEU A 322 -17.06 -2.34 6.48
CA LEU A 322 -16.46 -1.97 7.75
C LEU A 322 -17.03 -0.66 8.29
N ASP A 323 -17.36 0.29 7.41
CA ASP A 323 -18.06 1.51 7.84
C ASP A 323 -19.42 1.16 8.48
N GLY A 324 -20.17 0.21 7.91
CA GLY A 324 -21.40 -0.31 8.52
C GLY A 324 -21.18 -1.01 9.87
N TYR A 325 -20.02 -1.64 10.09
CA TYR A 325 -19.64 -2.20 11.39
C TYR A 325 -19.25 -1.10 12.40
N GLU A 326 -18.47 -0.10 11.99
CA GLU A 326 -18.18 1.09 12.80
C GLU A 326 -19.47 1.83 13.18
N GLU A 327 -20.42 1.96 12.26
CA GLU A 327 -21.72 2.58 12.50
C GLU A 327 -22.53 1.81 13.54
N THR A 328 -22.64 0.50 13.39
CA THR A 328 -23.37 -0.38 14.31
C THR A 328 -22.81 -0.31 15.74
N LEU A 329 -21.48 -0.28 15.88
CA LEU A 329 -20.81 -0.31 17.20
C LEU A 329 -20.61 1.06 17.84
N PHE A 330 -20.37 2.12 17.07
CA PHE A 330 -19.90 3.41 17.59
C PHE A 330 -20.76 4.62 17.20
N ARG A 331 -21.57 4.53 16.13
CA ARG A 331 -22.42 5.65 15.65
C ARG A 331 -23.93 5.42 15.78
N SER A 332 -24.36 4.23 16.21
CA SER A 332 -25.76 3.93 16.53
C SER A 332 -26.35 5.00 17.47
N THR A 333 -27.59 5.42 17.21
CA THR A 333 -28.33 6.31 18.12
C THR A 333 -28.83 5.59 19.37
N ARG A 334 -28.98 4.26 19.29
CA ARG A 334 -29.45 3.40 20.38
C ARG A 334 -28.27 2.76 21.09
N ARG A 335 -27.54 3.56 21.87
CA ARG A 335 -26.24 3.13 22.44
C ARG A 335 -26.35 2.32 23.74
N SER A 336 -27.56 2.20 24.29
CA SER A 336 -27.90 1.34 25.43
C SER A 336 -28.46 -0.03 25.03
N GLU A 337 -28.82 -0.23 23.75
CA GLU A 337 -29.26 -1.52 23.21
C GLU A 337 -28.05 -2.41 22.81
N VAL A 338 -28.26 -3.73 22.72
CA VAL A 338 -27.18 -4.68 22.39
C VAL A 338 -26.91 -4.67 20.88
N ALA A 339 -25.72 -4.22 20.50
CA ALA A 339 -25.22 -4.25 19.14
C ALA A 339 -24.59 -5.61 18.79
N VAL A 340 -25.02 -6.20 17.68
CA VAL A 340 -24.52 -7.47 17.15
C VAL A 340 -24.07 -7.26 15.70
N LEU A 341 -22.84 -7.65 15.36
CA LEU A 341 -22.38 -7.66 13.97
C LEU A 341 -22.83 -8.96 13.28
N PRO A 342 -23.19 -8.91 11.98
CA PRO A 342 -23.51 -10.11 11.21
C PRO A 342 -22.26 -11.01 11.10
N LYS A 343 -22.46 -12.33 11.16
CA LYS A 343 -21.35 -13.29 11.03
C LYS A 343 -20.68 -13.21 9.65
N THR A 344 -19.35 -13.17 9.64
CA THR A 344 -18.50 -13.32 8.45
C THR A 344 -18.72 -14.69 7.80
N GLN A 345 -19.22 -14.71 6.56
CA GLN A 345 -19.45 -15.95 5.80
C GLN A 345 -18.27 -16.24 4.87
N ALA A 346 -17.97 -17.52 4.63
CA ALA A 346 -16.86 -17.94 3.77
C ALA A 346 -17.19 -17.90 2.26
N ALA A 347 -18.47 -17.81 1.90
CA ALA A 347 -18.96 -17.62 0.53
C ALA A 347 -20.30 -16.88 0.60
N GLY A 348 -20.48 -15.86 -0.25
CA GLY A 348 -21.60 -14.92 -0.13
C GLY A 348 -21.42 -13.89 0.98
N GLY A 349 -22.18 -12.79 0.90
CA GLY A 349 -21.97 -11.60 1.73
C GLY A 349 -20.82 -10.70 1.21
N GLY A 350 -20.78 -9.45 1.67
CA GLY A 350 -19.91 -8.40 1.11
C GLY A 350 -18.39 -8.56 1.32
N HIS A 351 -17.94 -9.71 1.83
CA HIS A 351 -16.53 -10.05 2.08
C HIS A 351 -15.84 -10.72 0.89
N VAL A 352 -16.57 -11.07 -0.17
CA VAL A 352 -16.07 -11.81 -1.33
C VAL A 352 -16.63 -11.21 -2.62
N THR A 353 -15.80 -11.13 -3.66
CA THR A 353 -16.23 -10.82 -5.03
C THR A 353 -15.99 -12.02 -5.95
N GLN A 354 -17.05 -12.43 -6.63
CA GLN A 354 -17.03 -13.54 -7.58
C GLN A 354 -16.56 -13.05 -8.96
N VAL A 355 -15.57 -13.74 -9.53
CA VAL A 355 -14.97 -13.43 -10.84
C VAL A 355 -14.82 -14.70 -11.68
N THR A 356 -14.68 -14.59 -13.00
CA THR A 356 -14.46 -15.75 -13.90
C THR A 356 -13.01 -15.77 -14.36
N LEU A 357 -12.19 -16.66 -13.78
CA LEU A 357 -10.79 -16.83 -14.15
C LEU A 357 -10.60 -18.21 -14.80
N ASN A 358 -9.96 -18.26 -15.97
CA ASN A 358 -9.70 -19.50 -16.71
C ASN A 358 -10.96 -20.36 -16.94
N ASN A 359 -12.11 -19.70 -17.22
CA ASN A 359 -13.44 -20.31 -17.35
C ASN A 359 -14.00 -20.97 -16.06
N ILE A 360 -13.39 -20.70 -14.90
CA ILE A 360 -13.83 -21.17 -13.58
C ILE A 360 -14.34 -19.96 -12.79
N SER A 361 -15.45 -20.13 -12.07
CA SER A 361 -15.89 -19.13 -11.12
C SER A 361 -15.02 -19.17 -9.86
N VAL A 362 -14.38 -18.05 -9.55
CA VAL A 362 -13.45 -17.88 -8.44
C VAL A 362 -13.96 -16.80 -7.50
N ASN A 363 -13.99 -17.13 -6.21
CA ASN A 363 -14.33 -16.22 -5.12
C ASN A 363 -13.04 -15.58 -4.58
N LEU A 364 -12.84 -14.29 -4.85
CA LEU A 364 -11.73 -13.51 -4.32
C LEU A 364 -12.18 -12.74 -3.06
N PRO A 365 -11.42 -12.74 -1.96
CA PRO A 365 -11.76 -11.96 -0.77
C PRO A 365 -11.64 -10.47 -1.06
N LYS A 366 -12.54 -9.68 -0.49
CA LYS A 366 -12.55 -8.23 -0.62
C LYS A 366 -11.46 -7.63 0.30
N PRO A 367 -10.45 -6.92 -0.23
CA PRO A 367 -9.51 -6.17 0.59
C PRO A 367 -10.18 -4.92 1.17
N PHE A 368 -9.73 -4.48 2.33
CA PHE A 368 -10.05 -3.15 2.87
C PHE A 368 -8.81 -2.28 2.78
N ILE A 369 -8.90 -1.14 2.10
CA ILE A 369 -7.73 -0.38 1.64
C ILE A 369 -7.80 1.04 2.19
N TYR A 370 -6.72 1.45 2.83
CA TYR A 370 -6.57 2.77 3.41
C TYR A 370 -5.21 3.36 3.05
N GLU A 371 -5.08 4.68 2.99
CA GLU A 371 -3.79 5.37 2.85
C GLU A 371 -3.34 5.83 4.23
N LEU A 372 -2.19 5.34 4.69
CA LEU A 372 -1.47 5.90 5.83
C LEU A 372 -0.66 7.09 5.34
N LYS A 373 -1.07 8.29 5.74
CA LYS A 373 -0.48 9.57 5.32
C LYS A 373 0.13 10.32 6.48
N HIS A 374 1.40 10.70 6.38
CA HIS A 374 2.11 11.45 7.43
C HIS A 374 2.01 12.95 7.18
N PHE A 375 1.63 13.73 8.21
CA PHE A 375 1.54 15.20 8.10
C PHE A 375 2.92 15.86 8.05
N ILE A 376 3.94 15.16 8.53
CA ILE A 376 5.32 15.64 8.62
C ILE A 376 6.17 14.77 7.69
N SER A 377 6.53 15.34 6.54
CA SER A 377 7.37 14.68 5.53
C SER A 377 8.83 14.59 6.00
N ASN A 378 9.12 13.68 6.92
CA ASN A 378 10.47 13.21 7.20
C ASN A 378 10.85 12.17 6.14
N GLN A 379 11.95 12.38 5.40
CA GLN A 379 12.36 11.50 4.27
C GLN A 379 12.55 10.02 4.62
N THR A 380 12.59 9.68 5.91
CA THR A 380 12.76 8.33 6.47
C THR A 380 11.47 7.52 6.56
N ILE A 381 10.30 8.16 6.68
CA ILE A 381 8.99 7.49 6.79
C ILE A 381 8.13 7.99 5.63
N LYS A 382 7.62 7.06 4.82
CA LYS A 382 6.83 7.36 3.63
C LYS A 382 5.36 7.04 3.85
N ASP A 383 4.51 7.78 3.16
CA ASP A 383 3.12 7.41 2.94
C ASP A 383 3.04 6.00 2.32
N CYS A 384 1.97 5.26 2.61
CA CYS A 384 1.75 3.93 2.04
C CYS A 384 0.29 3.51 2.11
N ASN A 385 -0.10 2.58 1.24
CA ASN A 385 -1.40 1.91 1.37
C ASN A 385 -1.31 0.80 2.42
N ILE A 386 -2.27 0.76 3.33
CA ILE A 386 -2.48 -0.33 4.29
C ILE A 386 -3.67 -1.15 3.80
N VAL A 387 -3.45 -2.44 3.54
CA VAL A 387 -4.45 -3.37 3.04
C VAL A 387 -4.75 -4.44 4.09
N PHE A 388 -6.00 -4.50 4.56
CA PHE A 388 -6.46 -5.53 5.49
C PHE A 388 -7.28 -6.61 4.79
N TYR A 389 -7.18 -7.85 5.30
CA TYR A 389 -8.07 -8.95 4.96
C TYR A 389 -8.71 -9.54 6.23
N ASP A 390 -10.04 -9.46 6.34
CA ASP A 390 -10.84 -10.19 7.32
C ASP A 390 -11.47 -11.42 6.67
N ASN A 391 -10.72 -12.51 6.61
CA ASN A 391 -11.20 -13.77 6.05
C ASN A 391 -11.95 -14.58 7.12
N SER A 392 -13.09 -15.21 6.75
CA SER A 392 -13.80 -16.10 7.68
C SER A 392 -12.88 -17.21 8.20
N GLY A 393 -13.03 -17.57 9.49
CA GLY A 393 -12.22 -18.61 10.13
C GLY A 393 -12.34 -19.98 9.44
N GLU A 394 -13.47 -20.22 8.77
CA GLU A 394 -13.76 -21.44 7.99
C GLU A 394 -12.87 -21.56 6.74
N LEU A 395 -12.44 -20.46 6.13
CA LEU A 395 -11.53 -20.46 4.97
C LEU A 395 -10.16 -21.06 5.32
N PHE A 396 -9.78 -21.05 6.60
CA PHE A 396 -8.55 -21.62 7.13
C PHE A 396 -8.71 -23.07 7.62
N MET A 397 -9.85 -23.72 7.39
CA MET A 397 -10.00 -25.16 7.64
C MET A 397 -9.38 -25.99 6.50
N PRO A 398 -8.85 -27.20 6.78
CA PRO A 398 -8.27 -28.06 5.74
C PRO A 398 -9.26 -28.34 4.59
N GLY A 399 -8.80 -28.16 3.36
CA GLY A 399 -9.62 -28.34 2.14
C GLY A 399 -10.44 -27.13 1.69
N ALA A 400 -10.50 -26.05 2.48
CA ALA A 400 -11.22 -24.84 2.11
C ALA A 400 -10.49 -23.97 1.07
N ASP A 401 -9.15 -23.98 1.04
CA ASP A 401 -8.33 -23.30 0.02
C ASP A 401 -8.29 -24.17 -1.25
N ASN A 402 -8.89 -23.69 -2.33
CA ASN A 402 -8.94 -24.39 -3.62
C ASN A 402 -8.98 -23.39 -4.78
N LEU A 403 -8.90 -23.87 -6.03
CA LEU A 403 -8.83 -22.98 -7.21
C LEU A 403 -10.05 -22.05 -7.36
N ALA A 404 -11.23 -22.44 -6.88
CA ALA A 404 -12.44 -21.64 -6.89
C ALA A 404 -12.59 -20.74 -5.64
N ASN A 405 -11.78 -20.95 -4.60
CA ASN A 405 -11.71 -20.11 -3.41
C ASN A 405 -10.26 -20.01 -2.90
N PRO A 406 -9.39 -19.21 -3.55
CA PRO A 406 -8.01 -18.98 -3.15
C PRO A 406 -7.93 -17.99 -1.97
N GLY A 407 -8.90 -18.06 -1.04
CA GLY A 407 -9.10 -17.09 0.03
C GLY A 407 -7.88 -16.89 0.93
N THR A 408 -6.92 -17.82 0.94
CA THR A 408 -5.70 -17.71 1.76
C THR A 408 -4.40 -17.43 1.00
N ARG A 409 -4.46 -17.15 -0.31
CA ARG A 409 -3.27 -16.76 -1.10
C ARG A 409 -2.66 -15.41 -0.66
N HIS A 410 -3.45 -14.51 -0.07
CA HIS A 410 -2.97 -13.27 0.58
C HIS A 410 -1.86 -13.51 1.60
N LEU A 411 -1.92 -14.60 2.39
CA LEU A 411 -0.95 -14.92 3.45
C LEU A 411 0.51 -15.00 2.97
N ALA A 412 0.71 -15.29 1.68
CA ALA A 412 2.04 -15.40 1.08
C ALA A 412 2.66 -14.03 0.75
N CYS A 413 1.82 -13.00 0.61
CA CYS A 413 2.19 -11.64 0.25
C CYS A 413 2.09 -10.66 1.42
N SER A 414 1.75 -11.12 2.62
CA SER A 414 1.60 -10.29 3.81
C SER A 414 2.93 -9.71 4.30
N ASP A 415 2.94 -8.40 4.58
CA ASP A 415 4.00 -7.71 5.33
C ASP A 415 3.84 -7.87 6.85
N GLY A 416 2.73 -8.49 7.30
CA GLY A 416 2.50 -8.87 8.69
C GLY A 416 1.21 -9.68 8.88
N ILE A 417 1.18 -10.53 9.92
CA ILE A 417 0.02 -11.36 10.27
C ILE A 417 -0.38 -11.08 11.72
N ILE A 418 -1.67 -10.84 11.95
CA ILE A 418 -2.24 -10.77 13.30
C ILE A 418 -3.10 -12.04 13.48
N PHE A 419 -2.62 -12.96 14.31
CA PHE A 419 -3.34 -14.16 14.69
C PHE A 419 -4.10 -13.90 16.00
N LEU A 420 -5.43 -13.89 15.94
CA LEU A 420 -6.31 -13.69 17.08
C LEU A 420 -6.50 -15.02 17.83
N PHE A 421 -5.78 -15.16 18.94
CA PHE A 421 -5.98 -16.25 19.90
C PHE A 421 -7.02 -15.84 20.94
N ASP A 422 -7.96 -16.74 21.21
CA ASP A 422 -9.12 -16.50 22.05
C ASP A 422 -9.13 -17.49 23.23
N PRO A 423 -8.72 -17.06 24.43
CA PRO A 423 -8.70 -17.90 25.63
C PRO A 423 -10.03 -18.54 25.99
N LEU A 424 -11.16 -17.90 25.66
CA LEU A 424 -12.49 -18.48 25.94
C LEU A 424 -12.83 -19.64 25.01
N ASN A 425 -12.14 -19.75 23.88
CA ASN A 425 -12.25 -20.82 22.89
C ASN A 425 -11.05 -21.80 22.96
N ASP A 426 -10.26 -21.78 24.03
CA ASP A 426 -9.21 -22.78 24.30
C ASP A 426 -9.65 -23.75 25.41
N ALA A 427 -9.41 -25.06 25.24
CA ALA A 427 -9.91 -26.09 26.15
C ALA A 427 -9.35 -25.98 27.57
N VAL A 428 -8.13 -25.47 27.73
CA VAL A 428 -7.44 -25.37 29.01
C VAL A 428 -7.64 -23.99 29.62
N MET A 429 -7.35 -22.94 28.84
CA MET A 429 -7.34 -21.56 29.33
C MET A 429 -8.75 -21.05 29.68
N ARG A 430 -9.80 -21.52 29.00
CA ARG A 430 -11.22 -21.20 29.31
C ARG A 430 -11.59 -21.49 30.77
N THR A 431 -10.98 -22.50 31.39
CA THR A 431 -11.22 -22.85 32.81
C THR A 431 -10.65 -21.84 33.79
N GLN A 432 -9.74 -20.97 33.33
CA GLN A 432 -9.08 -19.94 34.13
C GLN A 432 -9.66 -18.54 33.89
N CYS A 433 -10.64 -18.40 33.00
CA CYS A 433 -11.28 -17.12 32.70
C CYS A 433 -12.43 -16.82 33.69
N ALA A 434 -12.83 -15.55 33.79
CA ALA A 434 -13.91 -15.08 34.65
C ALA A 434 -15.26 -15.72 34.26
N GLN A 435 -15.83 -16.54 35.15
CA GLN A 435 -17.02 -17.36 34.88
C GLN A 435 -18.31 -16.54 34.71
N GLU A 436 -18.26 -15.25 35.05
CA GLU A 436 -19.29 -14.24 34.83
C GLU A 436 -19.48 -13.89 33.34
N GLU A 437 -18.47 -14.11 32.48
CA GLU A 437 -18.53 -13.81 31.05
C GLU A 437 -19.56 -14.72 30.33
N PRO A 438 -20.63 -14.17 29.72
CA PRO A 438 -21.72 -14.98 29.13
C PRO A 438 -21.27 -15.95 28.02
N GLN A 439 -20.16 -15.70 27.34
CA GLN A 439 -19.58 -16.67 26.38
C GLN A 439 -19.12 -17.99 27.03
N LEU A 440 -18.90 -18.00 28.35
CA LEU A 440 -18.54 -19.19 29.11
C LEU A 440 -19.77 -20.06 29.46
N GLN A 441 -20.95 -19.46 29.57
CA GLN A 441 -22.18 -20.11 30.03
C GLN A 441 -22.84 -21.00 28.97
N SER A 442 -22.52 -20.80 27.69
CA SER A 442 -22.96 -21.68 26.60
C SER A 442 -21.96 -22.80 26.35
N ASP A 443 -22.43 -24.05 26.24
CA ASP A 443 -21.68 -25.25 25.79
C ASP A 443 -21.30 -25.15 24.29
N LYS A 444 -20.54 -24.12 23.95
CA LYS A 444 -20.06 -23.88 22.58
C LYS A 444 -18.87 -24.77 22.26
N PHE A 445 -18.83 -25.16 20.99
CA PHE A 445 -17.71 -25.88 20.39
C PHE A 445 -16.39 -25.11 20.60
N VAL A 446 -15.46 -25.73 21.34
CA VAL A 446 -14.09 -25.25 21.51
C VAL A 446 -13.35 -25.46 20.18
N TYR A 447 -12.73 -24.40 19.64
CA TYR A 447 -11.98 -24.49 18.39
C TYR A 447 -10.52 -24.86 18.64
N ASP A 448 -10.01 -25.82 17.87
CA ASP A 448 -8.58 -26.12 17.85
C ASP A 448 -7.81 -25.02 17.11
N GLN A 449 -7.39 -24.02 17.88
CA GLN A 449 -6.63 -22.85 17.40
C GLN A 449 -5.18 -23.22 17.02
N LEU A 450 -4.63 -24.34 17.54
CA LEU A 450 -3.34 -24.87 17.12
C LEU A 450 -3.40 -25.45 15.71
N LYS A 451 -4.46 -26.19 15.39
CA LYS A 451 -4.71 -26.71 14.04
C LYS A 451 -4.90 -25.58 13.03
N LEU A 452 -5.59 -24.51 13.43
CA LEU A 452 -5.72 -23.29 12.63
C LEU A 452 -4.35 -22.65 12.32
N LEU A 453 -3.51 -22.46 13.33
CA LEU A 453 -2.14 -21.94 13.18
C LEU A 453 -1.30 -22.86 12.27
N SER A 454 -1.40 -24.17 12.45
CA SER A 454 -0.64 -25.16 11.67
C SER A 454 -1.04 -25.17 10.19
N GLU A 455 -2.33 -25.04 9.89
CA GLU A 455 -2.85 -24.95 8.53
C GLU A 455 -2.46 -23.62 7.86
N MET A 456 -2.48 -22.50 8.60
CA MET A 456 -1.94 -21.20 8.15
C MET A 456 -0.45 -21.31 7.78
N ILE A 457 0.36 -21.93 8.63
CA ILE A 457 1.81 -22.17 8.41
C ILE A 457 2.03 -23.04 7.17
N SER A 458 1.27 -24.12 7.02
CA SER A 458 1.31 -25.02 5.86
C SER A 458 1.05 -24.27 4.55
N ARG A 459 0.08 -23.34 4.55
CA ARG A 459 -0.26 -22.51 3.38
C ARG A 459 0.81 -21.47 3.07
N ILE A 460 1.34 -20.76 4.07
CA ILE A 460 2.44 -19.81 3.87
C ILE A 460 3.65 -20.51 3.27
N ARG A 461 4.04 -21.68 3.83
CA ARG A 461 5.17 -22.48 3.34
C ARG A 461 4.96 -22.92 1.88
N ARG A 462 3.76 -23.41 1.54
CA ARG A 462 3.39 -23.82 0.18
C ARG A 462 3.41 -22.65 -0.81
N HIS A 463 2.69 -21.57 -0.50
CA HIS A 463 2.50 -20.44 -1.42
C HIS A 463 3.74 -19.55 -1.56
N ARG A 464 4.68 -19.58 -0.61
CA ARG A 464 6.00 -18.91 -0.71
C ARG A 464 7.14 -19.85 -1.15
N ASN A 465 6.88 -21.14 -1.39
CA ASN A 465 7.89 -22.16 -1.69
C ASN A 465 9.07 -22.21 -0.67
N LEU A 466 8.79 -22.01 0.61
CA LEU A 466 9.83 -22.03 1.66
C LEU A 466 10.36 -23.45 1.90
N ASN A 467 11.67 -23.57 2.10
CA ASN A 467 12.31 -24.85 2.43
C ASN A 467 11.85 -25.38 3.79
N VAL A 468 12.05 -26.68 4.07
CA VAL A 468 11.55 -27.33 5.30
C VAL A 468 12.08 -26.66 6.59
N GLU A 469 13.37 -26.30 6.59
CA GLU A 469 14.05 -25.69 7.75
C GLU A 469 13.98 -24.16 7.75
N GLU A 470 13.48 -23.55 6.67
CA GLU A 470 13.43 -22.10 6.50
C GLU A 470 12.33 -21.45 7.35
N LYS A 471 12.72 -20.43 8.12
CA LYS A 471 11.80 -19.61 8.90
C LYS A 471 11.09 -18.57 8.05
N CYS A 472 9.85 -18.27 8.42
CA CYS A 472 9.07 -17.21 7.81
C CYS A 472 9.50 -15.83 8.36
N GLN A 473 9.93 -14.96 7.46
CA GLN A 473 10.32 -13.57 7.74
C GLN A 473 9.12 -12.65 8.02
N ILE A 474 7.89 -13.07 7.70
CA ILE A 474 6.68 -12.26 7.97
C ILE A 474 6.53 -12.14 9.50
N PRO A 475 6.46 -10.93 10.09
CA PRO A 475 6.24 -10.79 11.52
C PRO A 475 4.85 -11.31 11.90
N LEU A 476 4.81 -12.18 12.91
CA LEU A 476 3.58 -12.68 13.51
C LEU A 476 3.31 -11.94 14.83
N VAL A 477 2.14 -11.32 14.93
CA VAL A 477 1.56 -10.90 16.20
C VAL A 477 0.51 -11.92 16.63
N ILE A 478 0.70 -12.55 17.78
CA ILE A 478 -0.33 -13.33 18.46
C ILE A 478 -1.09 -12.37 19.37
N GLY A 479 -2.21 -11.86 18.86
CA GLY A 479 -3.10 -11.00 19.61
C GLY A 479 -4.02 -11.87 20.48
N VAL A 480 -3.84 -11.83 21.80
CA VAL A 480 -4.68 -12.56 22.74
C VAL A 480 -5.87 -11.69 23.11
N CYS A 481 -7.04 -12.03 22.57
CA CYS A 481 -8.24 -11.20 22.67
C CYS A 481 -8.98 -11.38 24.01
N LYS A 482 -9.99 -10.51 24.23
CA LYS A 482 -10.88 -10.52 25.41
C LYS A 482 -10.12 -10.46 26.74
N HIS A 483 -9.07 -9.64 26.80
CA HIS A 483 -8.22 -9.49 27.97
C HIS A 483 -9.01 -9.24 29.27
N ASP A 484 -10.11 -8.49 29.20
CA ASP A 484 -11.06 -8.26 30.29
C ASP A 484 -11.54 -9.55 30.98
N ALA A 485 -11.75 -10.65 30.25
CA ALA A 485 -12.20 -11.92 30.80
C ALA A 485 -11.10 -12.75 31.49
N TRP A 486 -9.82 -12.36 31.37
CA TRP A 486 -8.69 -13.10 31.96
C TRP A 486 -7.57 -12.20 32.51
N GLN A 487 -7.81 -10.90 32.65
CA GLN A 487 -6.83 -9.89 33.08
C GLN A 487 -6.14 -10.22 34.41
N HIS A 488 -6.85 -10.91 35.31
CA HIS A 488 -6.36 -11.37 36.60
C HIS A 488 -5.28 -12.48 36.51
N LEU A 489 -4.98 -12.99 35.31
CA LEU A 489 -3.90 -13.93 35.05
C LEU A 489 -2.56 -13.26 34.68
N LEU A 490 -2.55 -11.94 34.43
CA LEU A 490 -1.34 -11.14 34.34
C LEU A 490 -1.05 -10.48 35.69
N GLU A 491 0.23 -10.25 35.98
CA GLU A 491 0.67 -9.51 37.17
C GLU A 491 0.47 -8.00 37.02
N ARG A 492 0.34 -7.52 35.77
CA ARG A 492 0.30 -6.11 35.41
C ARG A 492 -1.04 -5.68 34.86
N ASP A 493 -1.52 -4.54 35.34
CA ASP A 493 -2.57 -3.79 34.67
C ASP A 493 -2.01 -3.06 33.45
N ILE A 494 -2.26 -3.62 32.25
CA ILE A 494 -1.80 -3.07 30.98
C ILE A 494 -2.41 -1.69 30.67
N SER A 495 -3.52 -1.29 31.33
CA SER A 495 -4.13 0.03 31.13
C SER A 495 -3.30 1.18 31.69
N GLN A 496 -2.39 0.89 32.64
CA GLN A 496 -1.50 1.87 33.26
C GLN A 496 -0.12 1.95 32.59
N LEU A 497 0.18 1.07 31.63
CA LEU A 497 1.51 0.97 31.04
C LEU A 497 1.70 1.94 29.85
N PRO A 498 2.78 2.73 29.82
CA PRO A 498 3.01 3.70 28.74
C PRO A 498 3.43 3.01 27.45
N VAL A 499 2.56 3.08 26.44
CA VAL A 499 2.79 2.57 25.07
C VAL A 499 3.15 3.68 24.06
N ARG A 500 3.17 4.94 24.52
CA ARG A 500 3.61 6.14 23.78
C ARG A 500 4.58 6.94 24.64
N GLN A 501 5.55 7.60 24.00
CA GLN A 501 6.48 8.52 24.64
C GLN A 501 6.62 9.77 23.77
N SER A 502 6.47 10.96 24.36
CA SER A 502 6.78 12.22 23.67
C SER A 502 8.29 12.39 23.52
N CYS A 503 8.73 12.91 22.37
CA CYS A 503 10.09 13.36 22.15
C CYS A 503 10.13 14.90 22.15
N GLU A 504 11.13 15.48 22.81
CA GLU A 504 11.23 16.95 22.92
C GLU A 504 11.47 17.56 21.54
N GLY A 505 10.65 18.55 21.18
CA GLY A 505 10.69 19.20 19.86
C GLY A 505 9.98 18.45 18.72
N GLU A 506 9.49 17.22 18.96
CA GLU A 506 8.70 16.48 17.96
C GLU A 506 7.19 16.62 18.22
N LEU A 507 6.40 16.67 17.15
CA LEU A 507 4.93 16.64 17.23
C LEU A 507 4.37 15.22 17.26
N ALA A 508 5.12 14.24 16.77
CA ALA A 508 4.78 12.83 16.86
C ALA A 508 5.33 12.26 18.17
N MET A 509 4.54 11.42 18.84
CA MET A 509 5.04 10.53 19.87
C MET A 509 5.69 9.29 19.23
N GLN A 510 6.50 8.60 20.01
CA GLN A 510 7.22 7.41 19.62
C GLN A 510 6.57 6.18 20.28
N TRP A 511 6.48 5.07 19.54
CA TRP A 511 5.90 3.82 20.04
C TRP A 511 6.87 3.12 21.00
N VAL A 512 6.43 2.81 22.22
CA VAL A 512 7.32 2.28 23.27
C VAL A 512 7.46 0.77 23.15
N GLN A 513 8.32 0.33 22.23
CA GLN A 513 8.58 -1.08 21.94
C GLN A 513 8.89 -1.90 23.20
N ASN A 514 9.67 -1.37 24.14
CA ASN A 514 10.07 -2.12 25.34
C ASN A 514 8.86 -2.50 26.22
N THR A 515 7.90 -1.60 26.42
CA THR A 515 6.68 -1.89 27.20
C THR A 515 5.92 -3.07 26.61
N ILE A 516 5.74 -3.07 25.29
CA ILE A 516 5.03 -4.12 24.56
C ILE A 516 5.82 -5.43 24.59
N MET A 517 7.14 -5.40 24.42
CA MET A 517 7.98 -6.60 24.44
C MET A 517 8.12 -7.21 25.85
N ASP A 518 8.10 -6.40 26.91
CA ASP A 518 8.08 -6.86 28.31
C ASP A 518 6.75 -7.58 28.63
N VAL A 519 5.61 -6.98 28.27
CA VAL A 519 4.30 -7.66 28.39
C VAL A 519 4.19 -8.88 27.47
N SER A 520 4.80 -8.84 26.29
CA SER A 520 4.92 -10.00 25.40
C SER A 520 5.70 -11.15 26.04
N PHE A 521 6.73 -10.88 26.84
CA PHE A 521 7.44 -11.91 27.61
C PHE A 521 6.54 -12.56 28.67
N GLU A 522 5.83 -11.74 29.47
CA GLU A 522 4.91 -12.22 30.51
C GLU A 522 3.76 -13.07 29.90
N LEU A 523 3.13 -12.55 28.85
CA LEU A 523 2.05 -13.24 28.14
C LEU A 523 2.52 -14.51 27.41
N ARG A 524 3.75 -14.51 26.88
CA ARG A 524 4.38 -15.70 26.30
C ARG A 524 4.54 -16.81 27.35
N GLU A 525 5.05 -16.49 28.54
CA GLU A 525 5.20 -17.47 29.61
C GLU A 525 3.84 -17.98 30.11
N LEU A 526 2.82 -17.10 30.19
CA LEU A 526 1.43 -17.48 30.49
C LEU A 526 0.87 -18.47 29.46
N LEU A 527 1.01 -18.16 28.16
CA LEU A 527 0.60 -19.07 27.08
C LEU A 527 1.44 -20.35 27.05
N PHE A 528 2.72 -20.31 27.44
CA PHE A 528 3.54 -21.52 27.54
C PHE A 528 3.05 -22.44 28.67
N LYS A 529 2.44 -21.90 29.72
CA LYS A 529 1.83 -22.68 30.81
C LYS A 529 0.54 -23.41 30.37
N TYR A 530 -0.32 -22.75 29.59
CA TYR A 530 -1.65 -23.29 29.25
C TYR A 530 -1.76 -23.88 27.83
N ALA A 531 -1.08 -23.29 26.85
CA ALA A 531 -1.09 -23.68 25.44
C ALA A 531 0.35 -23.77 24.84
N PRO A 532 1.28 -24.55 25.44
CA PRO A 532 2.68 -24.62 25.00
C PRO A 532 2.88 -25.00 23.53
N ALA A 533 2.00 -25.85 22.98
CA ALA A 533 2.06 -26.25 21.59
C ALA A 533 1.84 -25.08 20.62
N LEU A 534 1.01 -24.09 20.97
CA LEU A 534 0.78 -22.88 20.18
C LEU A 534 2.06 -22.04 20.11
N VAL A 535 2.66 -21.74 21.27
CA VAL A 535 3.90 -20.94 21.39
C VAL A 535 5.05 -21.62 20.62
N ASN A 536 5.27 -22.92 20.85
CA ASN A 536 6.32 -23.66 20.16
C ASN A 536 6.12 -23.73 18.64
N THR A 537 4.88 -23.86 18.17
CA THR A 537 4.56 -23.89 16.72
C THR A 537 4.78 -22.53 16.07
N ALA A 538 4.41 -21.44 16.74
CA ALA A 538 4.68 -20.09 16.28
C ALA A 538 6.19 -19.79 16.21
N GLU A 539 6.92 -20.00 17.31
CA GLU A 539 8.34 -19.64 17.40
C GLU A 539 9.30 -20.57 16.65
N SER A 540 8.85 -21.77 16.29
CA SER A 540 9.62 -22.67 15.41
C SER A 540 9.55 -22.24 13.94
N PHE A 541 8.39 -21.79 13.46
CA PHE A 541 8.22 -21.38 12.05
C PHE A 541 8.52 -19.90 11.79
N PHE A 542 8.05 -19.00 12.65
CA PHE A 542 8.24 -17.55 12.44
C PHE A 542 9.58 -17.08 12.99
N GLU A 543 10.19 -16.12 12.31
CA GLU A 543 11.41 -15.46 12.76
C GLU A 543 11.14 -14.48 13.91
N LYS A 544 10.07 -13.69 13.78
CA LYS A 544 9.60 -12.73 14.78
C LYS A 544 8.21 -13.10 15.26
N VAL A 545 8.06 -13.23 16.58
CA VAL A 545 6.76 -13.43 17.24
C VAL A 545 6.62 -12.42 18.37
N ILE A 546 5.47 -11.74 18.42
CA ILE A 546 5.11 -10.79 19.48
C ILE A 546 3.74 -11.19 20.02
N PHE A 547 3.61 -11.28 21.34
CA PHE A 547 2.37 -11.62 22.03
C PHE A 547 1.77 -10.34 22.62
N ILE A 548 0.53 -9.99 22.26
CA ILE A 548 -0.09 -8.73 22.70
C ILE A 548 -1.48 -9.01 23.28
N PRO A 549 -1.74 -8.67 24.56
CA PRO A 549 -3.08 -8.72 25.13
C PRO A 549 -3.91 -7.54 24.62
N PHE A 550 -5.19 -7.77 24.31
CA PHE A 550 -6.12 -6.68 24.01
C PHE A 550 -7.57 -7.05 24.34
N SER A 551 -8.43 -6.04 24.48
CA SER A 551 -9.88 -6.22 24.49
C SER A 551 -10.58 -5.27 23.53
N ASN A 552 -11.40 -5.83 22.63
CA ASN A 552 -12.24 -5.09 21.69
C ASN A 552 -13.25 -4.17 22.37
N PHE A 553 -13.69 -4.52 23.58
CA PHE A 553 -14.78 -3.85 24.28
C PHE A 553 -14.36 -3.29 25.65
N GLY A 554 -13.33 -3.84 26.28
CA GLY A 554 -12.98 -3.57 27.68
C GLY A 554 -14.08 -3.96 28.68
N CYS A 555 -15.06 -4.76 28.25
CA CYS A 555 -16.16 -5.24 29.06
C CYS A 555 -16.73 -6.55 28.50
N PHE A 556 -17.35 -7.31 29.40
CA PHE A 556 -17.98 -8.59 29.07
C PHE A 556 -19.10 -8.46 28.04
N SER A 557 -19.34 -9.55 27.31
CA SER A 557 -20.42 -9.59 26.32
C SER A 557 -21.79 -9.49 26.98
N SER A 558 -22.77 -8.97 26.23
CA SER A 558 -24.16 -8.83 26.67
C SER A 558 -25.06 -9.78 25.87
N PRO A 559 -25.97 -10.54 26.52
CA PRO A 559 -27.00 -11.29 25.81
C PRO A 559 -27.89 -10.39 24.97
N ALA A 560 -28.07 -10.71 23.70
CA ALA A 560 -29.10 -10.12 22.86
C ALA A 560 -30.45 -10.82 23.14
N ASP A 561 -31.55 -10.08 22.98
CA ASP A 561 -32.90 -10.58 23.26
C ASP A 561 -33.28 -11.83 22.45
N ALA A 562 -34.14 -12.67 23.06
CA ALA A 562 -34.88 -13.82 22.53
C ALA A 562 -34.12 -14.92 21.75
N ASP A 563 -33.32 -14.58 20.74
CA ASP A 563 -32.61 -15.50 19.83
C ASP A 563 -31.28 -16.02 20.39
N GLY A 564 -30.87 -15.59 21.58
CA GLY A 564 -29.66 -16.10 22.27
C GLY A 564 -28.34 -15.65 21.64
N GLY A 565 -28.35 -14.59 20.84
CA GLY A 565 -27.14 -13.93 20.34
C GLY A 565 -26.32 -13.33 21.49
N LEU A 566 -25.02 -13.14 21.27
CA LEU A 566 -24.15 -12.37 22.16
C LEU A 566 -23.64 -11.15 21.39
N GLY A 567 -23.72 -9.98 22.01
CA GLY A 567 -23.27 -8.71 21.46
C GLY A 567 -22.58 -7.85 22.51
N VAL A 568 -22.61 -6.54 22.30
CA VAL A 568 -22.02 -5.54 23.20
C VAL A 568 -22.93 -4.32 23.29
N ILE A 569 -22.95 -3.62 24.42
CA ILE A 569 -23.69 -2.36 24.58
C ILE A 569 -22.75 -1.20 24.19
N PRO A 570 -23.04 -0.42 23.12
CA PRO A 570 -22.16 0.65 22.61
C PRO A 570 -21.72 1.74 23.60
N GLU A 571 -22.48 1.99 24.66
CA GLU A 571 -22.10 2.89 25.76
C GLU A 571 -20.99 2.32 26.66
N LYS A 572 -20.85 0.99 26.75
CA LYS A 572 -19.88 0.31 27.62
C LYS A 572 -18.54 0.02 26.94
N ILE A 573 -18.43 0.28 25.63
CA ILE A 573 -17.21 -0.01 24.85
C ILE A 573 -16.08 0.95 25.26
N ASN A 574 -15.09 0.42 25.98
CA ASN A 574 -13.84 1.08 26.36
C ASN A 574 -12.63 0.21 25.95
N PRO A 575 -12.24 0.23 24.66
CA PRO A 575 -11.26 -0.73 24.13
C PRO A 575 -9.87 -0.57 24.75
N LEU A 576 -9.20 -1.70 24.98
CA LEU A 576 -7.88 -1.73 25.62
C LEU A 576 -6.86 -2.38 24.69
N TRP A 577 -5.80 -1.64 24.35
CA TRP A 577 -4.66 -2.08 23.52
C TRP A 577 -4.99 -2.63 22.12
N VAL A 578 -6.21 -2.43 21.61
CA VAL A 578 -6.66 -2.93 20.28
C VAL A 578 -5.77 -2.43 19.13
N THR A 579 -5.21 -1.23 19.25
CA THR A 579 -4.27 -0.64 18.29
C THR A 579 -2.90 -1.31 18.28
N GLU A 580 -2.44 -1.86 19.41
CA GLU A 580 -1.04 -2.25 19.57
C GLU A 580 -0.59 -3.43 18.68
N PRO A 581 -1.44 -4.43 18.36
CA PRO A 581 -1.11 -5.42 17.34
C PRO A 581 -0.83 -4.83 15.95
N LEU A 582 -1.53 -3.76 15.55
CA LEU A 582 -1.22 -3.05 14.31
C LEU A 582 0.05 -2.20 14.48
N MET A 583 0.19 -1.46 15.59
CA MET A 583 1.36 -0.62 15.82
C MET A 583 2.66 -1.42 15.82
N ALA A 584 2.66 -2.63 16.38
CA ALA A 584 3.80 -3.55 16.29
C ALA A 584 4.17 -3.90 14.83
N LEU A 585 3.18 -4.18 13.97
CA LEU A 585 3.43 -4.45 12.55
C LEU A 585 3.87 -3.21 11.76
N LEU A 586 3.32 -2.03 12.06
CA LEU A 586 3.77 -0.75 11.48
C LEU A 586 5.21 -0.43 11.90
N ALA A 587 5.56 -0.67 13.17
CA ALA A 587 6.90 -0.48 13.72
C ALA A 587 7.93 -1.41 13.04
N GLU A 588 7.64 -2.70 12.91
CA GLU A 588 8.48 -3.68 12.20
C GLU A 588 8.71 -3.29 10.72
N ASN A 589 7.67 -2.77 10.06
CA ASN A 589 7.72 -2.25 8.70
C ASN A 589 8.27 -0.81 8.59
N SER A 590 8.67 -0.20 9.71
CA SER A 590 9.28 1.15 9.77
C SER A 590 8.37 2.29 9.29
N LEU A 591 7.05 2.14 9.51
CA LEU A 591 5.98 3.08 9.14
C LEU A 591 5.59 4.04 10.27
N ILE A 592 6.05 3.78 11.51
CA ILE A 592 5.90 4.67 12.67
C ILE A 592 7.23 4.77 13.43
N ALA A 593 7.42 5.88 14.15
CA ALA A 593 8.57 6.10 15.01
C ALA A 593 8.52 5.20 16.25
N GLN A 594 9.68 4.69 16.68
CA GLN A 594 9.83 3.84 17.86
C GLN A 594 10.73 4.52 18.88
N ALA A 595 10.38 4.40 20.16
CA ALA A 595 11.20 4.92 21.25
C ALA A 595 12.46 4.05 21.41
N PRO A 596 13.61 4.63 21.77
CA PRO A 596 14.81 3.85 22.05
C PRO A 596 14.59 2.87 23.21
N LEU A 597 15.23 1.69 23.14
CA LEU A 597 15.20 0.73 24.24
C LEU A 597 15.83 1.35 25.50
N PRO A 598 15.33 1.05 26.71
CA PRO A 598 15.82 1.67 27.93
C PRO A 598 17.34 1.52 28.13
N GLU A 599 17.99 2.65 28.36
CA GLU A 599 19.39 2.76 28.73
C GLU A 599 19.52 3.16 30.20
N GLY A 600 20.52 2.61 30.90
CA GLY A 600 20.71 2.84 32.32
C GLY A 600 21.33 1.65 33.03
N ASN A 601 21.45 1.76 34.36
CA ASN A 601 22.10 0.77 35.21
C ASN A 601 21.15 -0.41 35.55
N ILE A 602 20.71 -1.11 34.51
CA ILE A 602 19.77 -2.23 34.58
C ILE A 602 20.57 -3.54 34.69
N SER A 603 20.14 -4.44 35.57
CA SER A 603 20.82 -5.74 35.76
C SER A 603 20.86 -6.52 34.44
N PRO A 604 22.01 -7.06 34.01
CA PRO A 604 22.05 -7.94 32.85
C PRO A 604 21.28 -9.24 33.14
N ALA A 605 20.47 -9.68 32.19
CA ALA A 605 19.84 -10.99 32.26
C ALA A 605 20.90 -12.10 32.15
N ASN A 606 20.70 -13.23 32.83
CA ASN A 606 21.53 -14.42 32.63
C ASN A 606 21.11 -15.10 31.32
N ALA A 607 21.59 -14.57 30.20
CA ALA A 607 21.23 -15.02 28.87
C ALA A 607 22.44 -15.11 27.94
N GLN A 608 22.39 -16.04 26.99
CA GLN A 608 23.39 -16.26 25.96
C GLN A 608 22.75 -16.11 24.57
N ILE A 609 23.52 -15.61 23.62
CA ILE A 609 23.11 -15.50 22.22
C ILE A 609 23.54 -16.77 21.47
N ALA A 610 22.59 -17.40 20.78
CA ALA A 610 22.83 -18.33 19.68
C ALA A 610 22.50 -17.63 18.35
N GLU A 611 22.88 -18.21 17.21
CA GLU A 611 22.90 -17.53 15.90
C GLU A 611 21.57 -16.83 15.51
N ASP A 612 20.42 -17.41 15.85
CA ASP A 612 19.09 -16.89 15.52
C ASP A 612 18.12 -16.81 16.73
N PHE A 613 18.61 -16.98 17.97
CA PHE A 613 17.78 -16.95 19.18
C PHE A 613 18.56 -16.67 20.47
N ILE A 614 17.86 -16.23 21.51
CA ILE A 614 18.43 -15.97 22.84
C ILE A 614 18.08 -17.14 23.77
N ILE A 615 19.06 -17.65 24.51
CA ILE A 615 18.85 -18.63 25.60
C ILE A 615 18.88 -17.86 26.91
N LEU A 616 17.71 -17.60 27.49
CA LEU A 616 17.55 -16.99 28.81
C LEU A 616 17.47 -18.06 29.90
N LYS A 617 18.26 -17.95 30.96
CA LYS A 617 17.99 -18.62 32.22
C LYS A 617 17.00 -17.77 33.02
N HIS A 618 15.77 -18.23 33.16
CA HIS A 618 14.67 -17.49 33.78
C HIS A 618 15.05 -16.98 35.18
N PRO A 619 14.90 -15.68 35.49
CA PRO A 619 15.43 -15.09 36.72
C PRO A 619 14.90 -15.69 38.03
N GLU A 620 13.67 -16.19 38.02
CA GLU A 620 13.00 -16.77 39.20
C GLU A 620 13.25 -18.29 39.32
N ASN A 621 12.57 -19.09 38.49
CA ASN A 621 12.64 -20.56 38.55
C ASN A 621 13.90 -21.19 37.93
N GLY A 622 14.80 -20.41 37.30
CA GLY A 622 16.06 -20.91 36.73
C GLY A 622 15.95 -21.79 35.48
N ARG A 623 14.75 -21.96 34.91
CA ARG A 623 14.49 -22.71 33.67
C ARG A 623 15.21 -22.08 32.47
N LEU A 624 15.73 -22.89 31.56
CA LEU A 624 16.23 -22.39 30.27
C LEU A 624 15.06 -22.14 29.32
N ILE A 625 14.99 -20.94 28.76
CA ILE A 625 13.97 -20.47 27.84
C ILE A 625 14.65 -20.06 26.54
N ARG A 626 14.17 -20.60 25.42
CA ARG A 626 14.49 -20.09 24.09
C ARG A 626 13.57 -18.91 23.78
N LEU A 627 14.14 -17.75 23.51
CA LEU A 627 13.43 -16.55 23.06
C LEU A 627 13.77 -16.24 21.60
N PRO A 628 12.79 -15.83 20.77
CA PRO A 628 13.03 -15.23 19.46
C PRO A 628 13.98 -14.04 19.52
N TRP A 629 14.71 -13.77 18.43
CA TRP A 629 15.73 -12.71 18.45
C TRP A 629 15.16 -11.29 18.54
N ASN A 630 13.87 -11.06 18.26
CA ASN A 630 13.22 -9.76 18.45
C ASN A 630 13.16 -9.32 19.94
N TYR A 631 13.57 -10.17 20.88
CA TYR A 631 13.86 -9.82 22.27
C TYR A 631 15.27 -9.24 22.51
N SER A 632 16.10 -9.09 21.47
CA SER A 632 17.46 -8.53 21.55
C SER A 632 17.47 -7.12 22.15
N GLY A 633 18.19 -6.94 23.25
CA GLY A 633 18.31 -5.65 23.95
C GLY A 633 17.12 -5.24 24.81
N VAL A 634 16.00 -5.98 24.74
CA VAL A 634 14.77 -5.69 25.51
C VAL A 634 15.03 -5.84 27.01
N VAL A 635 14.47 -4.92 27.80
CA VAL A 635 14.38 -5.01 29.25
C VAL A 635 13.09 -5.73 29.60
N ILE A 636 13.22 -6.92 30.18
CA ILE A 636 12.09 -7.70 30.72
C ILE A 636 12.00 -7.50 32.23
N THR A 637 10.78 -7.51 32.76
CA THR A 637 10.51 -7.39 34.18
C THR A 637 9.95 -8.72 34.70
N VAL A 638 10.54 -9.26 35.78
CA VAL A 638 10.12 -10.52 36.42
C VAL A 638 10.08 -10.29 37.94
N ASN A 639 8.94 -10.54 38.57
CA ASN A 639 8.66 -10.31 40.00
C ASN A 639 9.10 -8.89 40.44
N GLY A 640 8.74 -7.88 39.66
CA GLY A 640 9.07 -6.47 39.90
C GLY A 640 10.54 -6.07 39.67
N LYS A 641 11.41 -6.98 39.21
CA LYS A 641 12.83 -6.69 38.91
C LYS A 641 13.09 -6.66 37.41
N GLN A 642 13.81 -5.65 36.95
CA GLN A 642 14.18 -5.47 35.54
C GLN A 642 15.51 -6.16 35.20
N TYR A 643 15.52 -6.83 34.04
CA TYR A 643 16.69 -7.52 33.48
C TYR A 643 16.85 -7.16 32.00
N LYS A 644 18.02 -6.64 31.60
CA LYS A 644 18.32 -6.31 30.21
C LYS A 644 18.84 -7.54 29.46
N LEU A 645 18.15 -7.92 28.39
CA LEU A 645 18.59 -8.98 27.47
C LEU A 645 19.77 -8.51 26.63
N PRO A 646 20.66 -9.42 26.18
CA PRO A 646 21.84 -9.05 25.40
C PRO A 646 21.44 -8.54 23.99
N HIS A 647 22.25 -7.63 23.44
CA HIS A 647 22.10 -7.15 22.07
C HIS A 647 22.74 -8.13 21.07
N HIS A 648 21.99 -8.50 20.04
CA HIS A 648 22.47 -9.37 18.97
C HIS A 648 23.33 -8.60 17.95
N PRO A 649 24.52 -9.08 17.53
CA PRO A 649 25.38 -8.33 16.59
C PRO A 649 24.69 -7.91 15.28
N ARG A 650 23.81 -8.76 14.72
CA ARG A 650 23.03 -8.45 13.52
C ARG A 650 22.03 -7.28 13.70
N SER A 651 21.68 -6.85 14.92
CA SER A 651 20.77 -5.70 15.09
C SER A 651 21.41 -4.40 14.59
N ASN A 652 22.73 -4.23 14.79
CA ASN A 652 23.46 -3.11 14.22
C ASN A 652 23.62 -3.24 12.71
N GLN A 653 23.80 -4.47 12.21
CA GLN A 653 23.93 -4.77 10.78
C GLN A 653 22.63 -4.43 10.03
N GLN A 654 21.45 -4.87 10.50
CA GLN A 654 20.17 -4.55 9.82
C GLN A 654 19.86 -3.05 9.80
N ILE A 655 20.25 -2.29 10.83
CA ILE A 655 20.12 -0.83 10.83
C ILE A 655 21.06 -0.23 9.75
N GLN A 656 22.32 -0.66 9.71
CA GLN A 656 23.27 -0.22 8.68
C GLN A 656 22.87 -0.67 7.26
N ASP A 657 22.31 -1.86 7.09
CA ASP A 657 21.90 -2.41 5.80
C ASP A 657 20.61 -1.76 5.28
N LYS A 658 19.64 -1.44 6.16
CA LYS A 658 18.47 -0.59 5.78
C LYS A 658 18.94 0.80 5.34
N VAL A 659 19.84 1.43 6.08
CA VAL A 659 20.44 2.73 5.71
C VAL A 659 21.24 2.62 4.41
N THR A 660 21.96 1.51 4.19
CA THR A 660 22.79 1.30 2.99
C THR A 660 21.95 0.95 1.76
N MET A 661 20.83 0.23 1.89
CA MET A 661 19.88 0.03 0.79
C MET A 661 19.22 1.35 0.38
N LEU A 662 18.76 2.15 1.34
CA LEU A 662 18.21 3.49 1.08
C LEU A 662 19.25 4.41 0.45
N GLY A 663 20.52 4.35 0.90
CA GLY A 663 21.64 5.07 0.30
C GLY A 663 21.98 4.62 -1.13
N LYS A 664 21.92 3.31 -1.43
CA LYS A 664 22.17 2.77 -2.78
C LYS A 664 21.06 3.13 -3.77
N MET A 665 19.79 2.99 -3.36
CA MET A 665 18.66 3.47 -4.17
C MET A 665 18.76 4.96 -4.53
N ASN A 666 19.36 5.77 -3.66
CA ASN A 666 19.57 7.19 -3.93
C ASN A 666 20.74 7.47 -4.91
N ASN A 667 21.73 6.57 -5.01
CA ASN A 667 22.83 6.70 -5.98
C ASN A 667 22.46 6.14 -7.37
N ASP A 668 21.66 5.08 -7.42
CA ASP A 668 21.21 4.48 -8.69
C ASP A 668 20.12 5.34 -9.40
N LEU A 669 19.63 6.40 -8.74
CA LEU A 669 18.78 7.46 -9.31
C LEU A 669 19.58 8.72 -9.74
N TRP A 670 20.92 8.71 -9.64
CA TRP A 670 21.78 9.86 -9.92
C TRP A 670 22.97 9.59 -10.86
N ASN A 671 23.07 8.37 -11.44
CA ASN A 671 24.07 8.01 -12.45
C ASN A 671 23.42 7.69 -13.80
#